data_AF-A0A935F4X3-F1
#
_entry.id   AF-A0A935F4X3-F1
#
_cell.length_a   1.000
_cell.length_b   1.000
_cell.length_c   1.000
_cell.angle_alpha   90.00
_cell.angle_beta   90.00
_cell.angle_gamma   90.00
#
_symmetry.space_group_name_H-M   'P 1'
#
loop_
_entity.id
_entity.type
_entity.pdbx_description
1 polymer ?
#
loop_
_entity_poly.entity_id
_entity_poly.type
_entity_poly.pdbx_seq_one_letter_code
_entity_poly.pdbx_strand_id
1 'polypeptide(L)'
;MTPHRPPPDRQRGRIPVAVLVIVGTVLALIGVEFFALWKYGRVGSPPAQVATAPTPSATPGTPPAPAPVELPVPEGWLDSPANESIVGTKLSLAGWALAKDGVARVEVRVGDRVHQARFGLPREDVAKEKPGFPDNPNGGFTFEGDFADLPPMRHDVVVVAVAKSGRESVIARRSLIPPAAMTQWKALLDERPALASQPFSFLMMTSGVGLGGADEVDSQYTDYVSRTQKVGMAVPILYMRTTKGKDRDWVFDPDFDVKGSKCGSHVVAEDTLAGVMRFAVEKRVPVQFILNGGIWGDAPCAAPDWDLTDHLEQDKANVQWDEKNEVYPDDYLKGHAGSTESPQLARSLTYNVNAKSVRAYKRRNLKAAASHVARFAREHPELFLGVVLDSDTYMNPFFRGHKTMDYNPGMLRQFRDWLRGTGPYAGKGADGAPDLRAYRRKTVHTLDDVNRIARQQWASWDEVDPPREFPGSFITPEVPPGKMRIWDDPWWHLWEEFRKHIIDLHYDELSTWVRETGIPPDRIFSAQGFIRPDPGRKPFAVRLDSHGQNYDSSGVSVEGSIPRDGHLGAVIYGEAARNDLPMEVPHSMMATFGGGQGRGVGRVPSSTRPAADVEAEAAPSRGPTGRARTPPATAPPDRDDGLERLERPVRRSPRLPAVHRVPEHGVRVCDARCHGCEG
;
A
#
# COMPACT_ATOMS: atom_id res chain seq x y z
N MET A 1 -69.56 21.37 -31.52
CA MET A 1 -70.82 21.13 -30.79
C MET A 1 -70.97 19.63 -30.59
N THR A 2 -71.20 19.21 -29.33
CA THR A 2 -71.67 17.88 -28.84
C THR A 2 -70.82 16.62 -29.11
N PRO A 3 -70.92 15.54 -28.29
CA PRO A 3 -71.03 15.47 -26.82
C PRO A 3 -70.20 14.32 -26.19
N HIS A 4 -70.22 14.25 -24.86
CA HIS A 4 -69.73 13.15 -24.00
C HIS A 4 -70.18 11.74 -24.42
N ARG A 5 -69.30 10.73 -24.27
CA ARG A 5 -69.59 9.29 -24.11
C ARG A 5 -68.52 8.59 -23.23
N PRO A 6 -68.81 7.42 -22.63
CA PRO A 6 -68.57 7.06 -21.21
C PRO A 6 -67.28 6.24 -20.98
N PRO A 7 -66.90 5.92 -19.72
CA PRO A 7 -65.73 5.08 -19.47
C PRO A 7 -66.04 3.60 -19.78
N PRO A 8 -65.11 2.84 -20.39
CA PRO A 8 -65.24 1.39 -20.46
C PRO A 8 -64.55 0.69 -19.29
N ASP A 9 -65.22 -0.39 -18.88
CA ASP A 9 -64.96 -1.39 -17.85
C ASP A 9 -63.51 -1.70 -17.44
N ARG A 10 -63.34 -1.85 -16.12
CA ARG A 10 -62.24 -2.59 -15.49
C ARG A 10 -62.31 -4.07 -15.91
N GLN A 11 -61.52 -4.47 -16.91
CA GLN A 11 -61.07 -5.85 -17.01
C GLN A 11 -60.08 -6.13 -15.85
N ARG A 12 -60.46 -7.04 -14.94
CA ARG A 12 -59.53 -7.68 -14.01
C ARG A 12 -58.50 -8.47 -14.83
N GLY A 13 -57.33 -7.89 -15.03
CA GLY A 13 -56.18 -8.57 -15.63
C GLY A 13 -55.79 -9.78 -14.81
N ARG A 14 -55.92 -10.98 -15.39
CA ARG A 14 -55.28 -12.20 -14.90
C ARG A 14 -53.77 -12.02 -15.06
N ILE A 15 -53.03 -12.12 -13.95
CA ILE A 15 -51.57 -12.09 -13.97
C ILE A 15 -51.08 -13.31 -14.77
N PRO A 16 -50.21 -13.15 -15.78
CA PRO A 16 -49.67 -14.26 -16.55
C PRO A 16 -48.91 -15.21 -15.63
N VAL A 17 -49.10 -16.52 -15.80
CA VAL A 17 -48.44 -17.58 -14.99
C VAL A 17 -46.91 -17.40 -14.96
N ALA A 18 -46.30 -16.86 -16.02
CA ALA A 18 -44.87 -16.52 -16.06
C ALA A 18 -44.44 -15.49 -15.00
N VAL A 19 -45.28 -14.51 -14.67
CA VAL A 19 -44.99 -13.51 -13.63
C VAL A 19 -45.07 -14.13 -12.23
N LEU A 20 -46.02 -15.04 -12.01
CA LEU A 20 -46.11 -15.81 -10.76
C LEU A 20 -44.91 -16.74 -10.56
N VAL A 21 -44.38 -17.33 -11.64
CA VAL A 21 -43.16 -18.16 -11.59
C VAL A 21 -41.94 -17.28 -11.27
N ILE A 22 -41.79 -16.12 -11.93
CA ILE A 22 -40.66 -15.21 -11.64
C ILE A 22 -40.71 -14.68 -10.22
N VAL A 23 -41.88 -14.26 -9.73
CA VAL A 23 -42.05 -13.81 -8.33
C VAL A 23 -41.79 -14.97 -7.36
N GLY A 24 -42.23 -16.19 -7.68
CA GLY A 24 -41.92 -17.39 -6.89
C GLY A 24 -40.42 -17.70 -6.83
N THR A 25 -39.69 -17.57 -7.94
CA THR A 25 -38.24 -17.79 -7.99
C THR A 25 -37.47 -16.70 -7.25
N VAL A 26 -37.88 -15.43 -7.36
CA VAL A 26 -37.27 -14.32 -6.61
C VAL A 26 -37.52 -14.47 -5.11
N LEU A 27 -38.73 -14.86 -4.68
CA LEU A 27 -39.02 -15.12 -3.27
C LEU A 27 -38.27 -16.34 -2.74
N ALA A 28 -38.06 -17.38 -3.55
CA ALA A 28 -37.23 -18.53 -3.18
C ALA A 28 -35.74 -18.16 -3.04
N LEU A 29 -35.22 -17.29 -3.91
CA LEU A 29 -33.84 -16.79 -3.81
C LEU A 29 -33.65 -15.88 -2.59
N ILE A 30 -34.61 -15.00 -2.30
CA ILE A 30 -34.63 -14.19 -1.07
C ILE A 30 -34.73 -15.09 0.17
N GLY A 31 -35.52 -16.17 0.10
CA GLY A 31 -35.62 -17.15 1.19
C GLY A 31 -34.31 -17.92 1.44
N VAL A 32 -33.56 -18.26 0.38
CA VAL A 32 -32.24 -18.90 0.48
C VAL A 32 -31.18 -17.94 1.02
N GLU A 33 -31.17 -16.68 0.57
CA GLU A 33 -30.30 -15.63 1.13
C GLU A 33 -30.63 -15.33 2.60
N PHE A 34 -31.91 -15.27 2.98
CA PHE A 34 -32.32 -15.01 4.36
C PHE A 34 -31.99 -16.20 5.27
N PHE A 35 -32.14 -17.45 4.79
CA PHE A 35 -31.71 -18.64 5.51
C PHE A 35 -30.18 -18.70 5.64
N ALA A 36 -29.42 -18.28 4.62
CA ALA A 36 -27.97 -18.19 4.68
C ALA A 36 -27.50 -17.10 5.66
N LEU A 37 -28.16 -15.94 5.69
CA LEU A 37 -27.90 -14.87 6.65
C LEU A 37 -28.27 -15.26 8.09
N TRP A 38 -29.35 -16.04 8.28
CA TRP A 38 -29.74 -16.49 9.62
C TRP A 38 -28.87 -17.65 10.15
N LYS A 39 -28.42 -18.56 9.28
CA LYS A 39 -27.60 -19.72 9.66
C LYS A 39 -26.10 -19.41 9.73
N TYR A 40 -25.60 -18.51 8.87
CA TYR A 40 -24.17 -18.18 8.76
C TYR A 40 -23.83 -16.71 9.13
N GLY A 41 -24.83 -15.83 9.25
CA GLY A 41 -24.64 -14.49 9.78
C GLY A 41 -24.60 -14.52 11.31
N ARG A 42 -23.46 -14.16 11.89
CA ARG A 42 -23.28 -13.98 13.34
C ARG A 42 -24.07 -12.75 13.83
N VAL A 43 -25.38 -12.88 13.95
CA VAL A 43 -26.23 -11.91 14.66
C VAL A 43 -26.62 -12.53 15.99
N GLY A 44 -25.89 -12.20 17.06
CA GLY A 44 -26.20 -12.71 18.40
C GLY A 44 -25.04 -12.82 19.39
N SER A 45 -23.83 -12.38 19.06
CA SER A 45 -22.80 -12.23 20.10
C SER A 45 -23.15 -11.02 20.98
N PRO A 46 -23.23 -11.17 22.31
CA PRO A 46 -23.35 -10.00 23.19
C PRO A 46 -22.17 -9.05 22.94
N PRO A 47 -22.34 -7.73 23.09
CA PRO A 47 -21.24 -6.79 22.92
C PRO A 47 -20.09 -7.22 23.81
N ALA A 48 -18.88 -7.31 23.24
CA ALA A 48 -17.67 -7.51 24.00
C ALA A 48 -17.64 -6.47 25.13
N GLN A 49 -17.55 -6.94 26.37
CA GLN A 49 -17.42 -6.05 27.52
C GLN A 49 -16.21 -5.15 27.28
N VAL A 50 -16.46 -3.84 27.21
CA VAL A 50 -15.41 -2.83 27.18
C VAL A 50 -14.58 -3.03 28.44
N ALA A 51 -13.37 -3.57 28.29
CA ALA A 51 -12.42 -3.63 29.37
C ALA A 51 -12.07 -2.18 29.75
N THR A 52 -12.66 -1.71 30.84
CA THR A 52 -12.26 -0.47 31.49
C THR A 52 -10.77 -0.56 31.85
N ALA A 53 -9.97 0.35 31.30
CA ALA A 53 -8.57 0.48 31.65
C ALA A 53 -8.42 0.65 33.18
N PRO A 54 -7.56 -0.15 33.84
CA PRO A 54 -7.34 0.01 35.27
C PRO A 54 -6.55 1.30 35.54
N THR A 55 -7.10 2.14 36.41
CA THR A 55 -6.46 3.32 37.00
C THR A 55 -5.15 2.91 37.69
N PRO A 56 -4.02 3.61 37.50
CA PRO A 56 -2.78 3.27 38.19
C PRO A 56 -2.85 3.71 39.65
N SER A 57 -3.16 2.78 40.55
CA SER A 57 -2.93 2.94 41.99
C SER A 57 -1.55 2.37 42.33
N ALA A 58 -0.62 3.27 42.65
CA ALA A 58 0.72 2.92 43.10
C ALA A 58 0.69 2.47 44.57
N THR A 59 0.95 1.20 44.82
CA THR A 59 1.43 0.68 46.12
C THR A 59 2.58 -0.29 45.85
N PRO A 60 3.80 -0.04 46.35
CA PRO A 60 4.93 -0.95 46.13
C PRO A 60 4.88 -2.12 47.12
N GLY A 61 4.99 -3.34 46.59
CA GLY A 61 5.46 -4.50 47.37
C GLY A 61 4.54 -5.71 47.35
N THR A 62 4.56 -6.50 46.27
CA THR A 62 4.50 -7.98 46.24
C THR A 62 4.76 -8.42 44.78
N PRO A 63 5.73 -9.30 44.48
CA PRO A 63 5.95 -9.79 43.12
C PRO A 63 4.77 -10.67 42.65
N PRO A 64 4.28 -10.51 41.41
CA PRO A 64 3.19 -11.34 40.88
C PRO A 64 3.65 -12.79 40.68
N ALA A 65 2.75 -13.74 40.94
CA ALA A 65 2.97 -15.16 40.68
C ALA A 65 3.24 -15.41 39.18
N PRO A 66 4.11 -16.37 38.81
CA PRO A 66 4.39 -16.66 37.41
C PRO A 66 3.10 -17.14 36.70
N ALA A 67 2.80 -16.54 35.56
CA ALA A 67 1.72 -16.98 34.68
C ALA A 67 1.93 -18.46 34.28
N PRO A 68 0.87 -19.27 34.16
CA PRO A 68 1.00 -20.64 33.67
C PRO A 68 1.65 -20.63 32.29
N VAL A 69 2.70 -21.44 32.13
CA VAL A 69 3.43 -21.58 30.87
C VAL A 69 2.52 -22.29 29.88
N GLU A 70 1.90 -21.54 28.98
CA GLU A 70 1.11 -22.09 27.88
C GLU A 70 2.03 -22.83 26.92
N LEU A 71 1.68 -24.07 26.57
CA LEU A 71 2.48 -24.86 25.65
C LEU A 71 2.37 -24.27 24.22
N PRO A 72 3.41 -24.39 23.37
CA PRO A 72 3.34 -23.98 21.97
C PRO A 72 2.35 -24.83 21.17
N VAL A 73 1.64 -24.22 20.22
CA VAL A 73 0.74 -24.92 19.28
C VAL A 73 1.49 -26.01 18.48
N PRO A 74 0.79 -26.98 17.86
CA PRO A 74 1.45 -27.98 17.03
C PRO A 74 2.28 -27.34 15.91
N GLU A 75 3.39 -27.96 15.56
CA GLU A 75 4.24 -27.61 14.41
C GLU A 75 4.06 -28.66 13.32
N GLY A 76 4.20 -28.29 12.04
CA GLY A 76 4.13 -29.26 10.95
C GLY A 76 4.52 -28.69 9.61
N TRP A 77 4.60 -29.58 8.62
CA TRP A 77 4.89 -29.26 7.23
C TRP A 77 4.20 -30.24 6.29
N LEU A 78 3.86 -29.78 5.08
CA LEU A 78 3.33 -30.60 4.00
C LEU A 78 4.41 -30.79 2.94
N ASP A 79 4.86 -32.03 2.74
CA ASP A 79 5.91 -32.35 1.77
C ASP A 79 5.36 -32.48 0.34
N SER A 80 4.14 -33.01 0.20
CA SER A 80 3.51 -33.24 -1.10
C SER A 80 2.00 -32.97 -1.06
N PRO A 81 1.43 -32.34 -2.10
CA PRO A 81 2.12 -31.79 -3.27
C PRO A 81 2.83 -30.47 -2.93
N ALA A 82 3.91 -30.18 -3.68
CA ALA A 82 4.68 -28.95 -3.52
C ALA A 82 3.89 -27.72 -4.00
N ASN A 83 3.26 -27.82 -5.19
CA ASN A 83 2.43 -26.76 -5.77
C ASN A 83 1.30 -26.34 -4.83
N GLU A 84 0.95 -25.05 -4.89
CA GLU A 84 -0.21 -24.51 -4.17
C GLU A 84 -1.51 -25.13 -4.69
N SER A 85 -1.62 -25.28 -6.01
CA SER A 85 -2.77 -25.82 -6.72
C SER A 85 -2.67 -27.31 -6.99
N ILE A 86 -3.84 -27.95 -6.97
CA ILE A 86 -4.04 -29.37 -7.29
C ILE A 86 -5.19 -29.41 -8.28
N VAL A 87 -4.86 -29.55 -9.57
CA VAL A 87 -5.88 -29.65 -10.63
C VAL A 87 -6.32 -31.11 -10.75
N GLY A 88 -7.56 -31.37 -10.38
CA GLY A 88 -8.11 -32.73 -10.34
C GLY A 88 -9.25 -32.85 -9.34
N THR A 89 -9.71 -34.10 -9.15
CA THR A 89 -10.68 -34.45 -8.11
C THR A 89 -10.04 -35.24 -6.98
N LYS A 90 -8.89 -35.86 -7.24
CA LYS A 90 -8.17 -36.67 -6.27
C LYS A 90 -7.13 -35.84 -5.54
N LEU A 91 -7.17 -35.92 -4.22
CA LEU A 91 -6.26 -35.24 -3.31
C LEU A 91 -5.39 -36.29 -2.63
N SER A 92 -4.07 -36.20 -2.80
CA SER A 92 -3.09 -37.02 -2.09
C SER A 92 -2.11 -36.11 -1.38
N LEU A 93 -1.99 -36.26 -0.06
CA LEU A 93 -1.19 -35.40 0.80
C LEU A 93 -0.22 -36.25 1.63
N ALA A 94 0.97 -35.72 1.88
CA ALA A 94 1.94 -36.31 2.81
C ALA A 94 2.74 -35.21 3.52
N GLY A 95 3.01 -35.41 4.81
CA GLY A 95 3.71 -34.42 5.63
C GLY A 95 4.06 -34.94 7.02
N TRP A 96 4.33 -34.02 7.93
CA TRP A 96 4.56 -34.31 9.35
C TRP A 96 3.93 -33.26 10.26
N ALA A 97 3.62 -33.66 11.49
CA ALA A 97 3.12 -32.82 12.56
C ALA A 97 3.65 -33.28 13.92
N LEU A 98 4.00 -32.33 14.80
CA LEU A 98 4.54 -32.56 16.14
C LEU A 98 3.86 -31.60 17.15
N ALA A 99 3.67 -32.04 18.39
CA ALA A 99 3.23 -31.17 19.48
C ALA A 99 3.94 -31.54 20.79
N LYS A 100 4.17 -30.57 21.68
CA LYS A 100 4.90 -30.82 22.95
C LYS A 100 4.20 -31.81 23.88
N ASP A 101 2.88 -31.88 23.78
CA ASP A 101 1.99 -32.82 24.47
C ASP A 101 1.53 -33.99 23.56
N GLY A 102 2.03 -34.05 22.33
CA GLY A 102 1.67 -35.03 21.31
C GLY A 102 0.48 -34.61 20.46
N VAL A 103 0.50 -35.03 19.20
CA VAL A 103 -0.58 -34.81 18.24
C VAL A 103 -1.68 -35.85 18.49
N ALA A 104 -2.92 -35.39 18.59
CA ALA A 104 -4.10 -36.25 18.68
C ALA A 104 -4.54 -36.72 17.28
N ARG A 105 -4.56 -35.80 16.30
CA ARG A 105 -4.93 -36.08 14.91
C ARG A 105 -4.45 -34.98 13.98
N VAL A 106 -4.41 -35.30 12.69
CA VAL A 106 -4.27 -34.33 11.60
C VAL A 106 -5.56 -34.35 10.80
N GLU A 107 -6.13 -33.18 10.55
CA GLU A 107 -7.35 -32.97 9.77
C GLU A 107 -7.03 -32.34 8.42
N VAL A 108 -7.75 -32.79 7.38
CA VAL A 108 -7.77 -32.18 6.05
C VAL A 108 -9.17 -31.62 5.86
N ARG A 109 -9.28 -30.29 5.87
CA ARG A 109 -10.53 -29.55 5.71
C ARG A 109 -10.66 -29.07 4.27
N VAL A 110 -11.71 -29.48 3.56
CA VAL A 110 -11.98 -29.09 2.16
C VAL A 110 -13.34 -28.41 2.10
N GLY A 111 -13.33 -27.08 2.01
CA GLY A 111 -14.54 -26.28 2.27
C GLY A 111 -15.11 -26.59 3.67
N ASP A 112 -16.38 -26.95 3.75
CA ASP A 112 -17.05 -27.31 5.02
C ASP A 112 -16.81 -28.77 5.45
N ARG A 113 -16.10 -29.57 4.64
CA ARG A 113 -15.88 -31.00 4.91
C ARG A 113 -14.60 -31.21 5.70
N VAL A 114 -14.66 -32.00 6.77
CA VAL A 114 -13.49 -32.34 7.60
C VAL A 114 -13.18 -33.82 7.48
N HIS A 115 -11.94 -34.14 7.11
CA HIS A 115 -11.45 -35.51 6.98
C HIS A 115 -10.26 -35.73 7.91
N GLN A 116 -10.12 -36.94 8.45
CA GLN A 116 -8.97 -37.28 9.28
C GLN A 116 -7.88 -37.92 8.42
N ALA A 117 -6.66 -37.38 8.49
CA ALA A 117 -5.49 -37.98 7.86
C ALA A 117 -4.98 -39.17 8.67
N ARG A 118 -4.33 -40.12 8.00
CA ARG A 118 -3.61 -41.20 8.66
C ARG A 118 -2.32 -40.66 9.24
N PHE A 119 -2.29 -40.48 10.56
CA PHE A 119 -1.15 -40.02 11.35
C PHE A 119 -0.41 -41.20 12.01
N GLY A 120 0.85 -41.01 12.42
CA GLY A 120 1.66 -42.04 13.06
C GLY A 120 2.68 -42.71 12.13
N LEU A 121 3.05 -42.06 11.03
CA LEU A 121 4.02 -42.59 10.06
C LEU A 121 5.46 -42.22 10.46
N PRO A 122 6.45 -43.10 10.22
CA PRO A 122 7.85 -42.83 10.57
C PRO A 122 8.45 -41.68 9.74
N ARG A 123 9.16 -40.78 10.43
CA ARG A 123 9.88 -39.60 9.94
C ARG A 123 11.16 -39.40 10.75
N GLU A 124 12.13 -40.27 10.52
CA GLU A 124 13.44 -40.22 11.19
C GLU A 124 14.23 -38.95 10.87
N ASP A 125 14.06 -38.41 9.66
CA ASP A 125 14.59 -37.13 9.22
C ASP A 125 14.13 -35.98 10.12
N VAL A 126 12.82 -35.91 10.38
CA VAL A 126 12.22 -34.89 11.26
C VAL A 126 12.66 -35.11 12.71
N ALA A 127 12.70 -36.37 13.16
CA ALA A 127 13.11 -36.70 14.52
C ALA A 127 14.57 -36.28 14.82
N LYS A 128 15.44 -36.35 13.80
CA LYS A 128 16.83 -35.91 13.89
C LYS A 128 16.97 -34.39 13.98
N GLU A 129 16.22 -33.64 13.16
CA GLU A 129 16.26 -32.17 13.15
C GLU A 129 15.51 -31.54 14.33
N LYS A 130 14.41 -32.17 14.78
CA LYS A 130 13.55 -31.70 15.87
C LYS A 130 13.43 -32.73 17.00
N PRO A 131 14.49 -32.95 17.80
CA PRO A 131 14.45 -33.90 18.91
C PRO A 131 13.54 -33.41 20.06
N GLY A 132 13.09 -34.35 20.90
CA GLY A 132 12.36 -34.04 22.13
C GLY A 132 10.85 -33.80 21.99
N PHE A 133 10.27 -34.12 20.83
CA PHE A 133 8.82 -34.23 20.67
C PHE A 133 8.35 -35.68 20.92
N PRO A 134 7.25 -35.89 21.67
CA PRO A 134 6.74 -37.23 21.98
C PRO A 134 6.22 -37.99 20.75
N ASP A 135 5.91 -37.28 19.66
CA ASP A 135 5.45 -37.90 18.42
C ASP A 135 6.59 -38.56 17.64
N ASN A 136 7.86 -38.23 17.92
CA ASN A 136 8.99 -38.78 17.19
C ASN A 136 9.23 -40.27 17.54
N PRO A 137 9.62 -41.10 16.55
CA PRO A 137 9.84 -40.76 15.14
C PRO A 137 8.56 -40.82 14.28
N ASN A 138 7.38 -41.05 14.86
CA ASN A 138 6.13 -41.33 14.14
C ASN A 138 5.30 -40.08 13.84
N GLY A 139 5.92 -38.91 13.68
CA GLY A 139 5.23 -37.64 13.43
C GLY A 139 4.67 -37.47 12.01
N GLY A 140 4.80 -38.46 11.13
CA GLY A 140 4.34 -38.37 9.74
C GLY A 140 2.83 -38.59 9.56
N PHE A 141 2.27 -37.99 8.51
CA PHE A 141 0.89 -38.23 8.07
C PHE A 141 0.75 -38.40 6.56
N THR A 142 -0.33 -39.06 6.14
CA THR A 142 -0.79 -39.09 4.75
C THR A 142 -2.31 -39.03 4.66
N PHE A 143 -2.83 -38.55 3.53
CA PHE A 143 -4.26 -38.53 3.23
C PHE A 143 -4.50 -38.80 1.75
N GLU A 144 -5.53 -39.57 1.44
CA GLU A 144 -6.06 -39.74 0.09
C GLU A 144 -7.57 -39.51 0.12
N GLY A 145 -8.09 -38.73 -0.84
CA GLY A 145 -9.52 -38.47 -0.99
C GLY A 145 -9.89 -38.19 -2.43
N ASP A 146 -11.15 -38.44 -2.79
CA ASP A 146 -11.73 -38.07 -4.09
C ASP A 146 -12.93 -37.16 -3.86
N PHE A 147 -12.95 -36.07 -4.61
CA PHE A 147 -13.85 -34.94 -4.47
C PHE A 147 -14.51 -34.60 -5.81
N ALA A 148 -14.84 -35.64 -6.59
CA ALA A 148 -15.47 -35.49 -7.90
C ALA A 148 -16.83 -34.80 -7.86
N ASP A 149 -17.47 -34.73 -6.70
CA ASP A 149 -18.76 -34.08 -6.46
C ASP A 149 -18.64 -32.58 -6.14
N LEU A 150 -17.42 -32.03 -6.05
CA LEU A 150 -17.24 -30.61 -5.80
C LEU A 150 -17.72 -29.75 -6.98
N PRO A 151 -18.38 -28.61 -6.71
CA PRO A 151 -18.71 -27.63 -7.74
C PRO A 151 -17.47 -27.18 -8.53
N PRO A 152 -17.60 -26.83 -9.82
CA PRO A 152 -16.50 -26.45 -10.70
C PRO A 152 -15.94 -25.07 -10.37
N MET A 153 -15.35 -24.94 -9.19
CA MET A 153 -14.70 -23.73 -8.66
C MET A 153 -13.48 -24.15 -7.81
N ARG A 154 -12.61 -23.19 -7.48
CA ARG A 154 -11.50 -23.41 -6.55
C ARG A 154 -12.05 -23.68 -5.14
N HIS A 155 -11.53 -24.72 -4.48
CA HIS A 155 -11.83 -25.06 -3.08
C HIS A 155 -10.58 -24.98 -2.22
N ASP A 156 -10.68 -24.31 -1.08
CA ASP A 156 -9.57 -24.24 -0.12
C ASP A 156 -9.41 -25.60 0.60
N VAL A 157 -8.18 -26.09 0.64
CA VAL A 157 -7.75 -27.26 1.40
C VAL A 157 -6.86 -26.79 2.54
N VAL A 158 -7.27 -27.03 3.77
CA VAL A 158 -6.54 -26.64 4.98
C VAL A 158 -6.13 -27.88 5.75
N VAL A 159 -4.82 -28.04 5.97
CA VAL A 159 -4.29 -29.13 6.79
C VAL A 159 -4.03 -28.61 8.20
N VAL A 160 -4.66 -29.24 9.19
CA VAL A 160 -4.67 -28.79 10.59
C VAL A 160 -4.12 -29.89 11.48
N ALA A 161 -3.10 -29.57 12.27
CA ALA A 161 -2.62 -30.44 13.33
C ALA A 161 -3.34 -30.09 14.64
N VAL A 162 -3.83 -31.11 15.36
CA VAL A 162 -4.55 -30.95 16.63
C VAL A 162 -3.79 -31.67 17.73
N ALA A 163 -3.34 -30.94 18.75
CA ALA A 163 -2.67 -31.50 19.94
C ALA A 163 -3.63 -32.29 20.82
N LYS A 164 -3.10 -33.14 21.72
CA LYS A 164 -3.89 -33.85 22.76
C LYS A 164 -4.60 -32.91 23.73
N SER A 165 -4.06 -31.71 23.97
CA SER A 165 -4.75 -30.64 24.71
C SER A 165 -5.88 -29.95 23.94
N GLY A 166 -6.08 -30.24 22.66
CA GLY A 166 -7.10 -29.61 21.80
C GLY A 166 -6.65 -28.33 21.09
N ARG A 167 -5.42 -27.87 21.31
CA ARG A 167 -4.83 -26.74 20.56
C ARG A 167 -4.61 -27.13 19.11
N GLU A 168 -4.97 -26.23 18.19
CA GLU A 168 -4.88 -26.47 16.75
C GLU A 168 -3.86 -25.53 16.10
N SER A 169 -3.22 -25.99 15.03
CA SER A 169 -2.45 -25.13 14.12
C SER A 169 -2.69 -25.51 12.67
N VAL A 170 -2.76 -24.51 11.80
CA VAL A 170 -2.77 -24.72 10.35
C VAL A 170 -1.33 -24.94 9.90
N ILE A 171 -1.03 -26.13 9.40
CA ILE A 171 0.32 -26.50 8.96
C ILE A 171 0.51 -26.35 7.45
N ALA A 172 -0.57 -26.34 6.67
CA ALA A 172 -0.52 -26.06 5.24
C ALA A 172 -1.86 -25.60 4.67
N ARG A 173 -1.81 -24.87 3.54
CA ARG A 173 -2.95 -24.54 2.68
C ARG A 173 -2.65 -24.95 1.24
N ARG A 174 -3.66 -25.48 0.55
CA ARG A 174 -3.64 -25.82 -0.88
C ARG A 174 -4.98 -25.44 -1.52
N SER A 175 -5.00 -25.46 -2.84
CA SER A 175 -6.21 -25.26 -3.63
C SER A 175 -6.54 -26.52 -4.41
N LEU A 176 -7.72 -27.10 -4.20
CA LEU A 176 -8.24 -28.17 -5.06
C LEU A 176 -9.11 -27.55 -6.15
N ILE A 177 -8.76 -27.80 -7.40
CA ILE A 177 -9.42 -27.19 -8.56
C ILE A 177 -9.95 -28.30 -9.47
N PRO A 178 -11.27 -28.54 -9.48
CA PRO A 178 -11.87 -29.48 -10.42
C PRO A 178 -11.54 -29.07 -11.87
N PRO A 179 -11.21 -30.02 -12.77
CA PRO A 179 -10.84 -29.70 -14.15
C PRO A 179 -11.90 -28.88 -14.91
N ALA A 180 -13.18 -29.04 -14.57
CA ALA A 180 -14.28 -28.26 -15.14
C ALA A 180 -14.17 -26.75 -14.82
N ALA A 181 -13.59 -26.37 -13.68
CA ALA A 181 -13.36 -24.96 -13.34
C ALA A 181 -12.37 -24.30 -14.32
N MET A 182 -11.32 -25.02 -14.71
CA MET A 182 -10.27 -24.54 -15.63
C MET A 182 -10.78 -24.34 -17.07
N THR A 183 -11.95 -24.91 -17.41
CA THR A 183 -12.52 -24.86 -18.76
C THR A 183 -13.83 -24.08 -18.85
N GLN A 184 -14.31 -23.51 -17.73
CA GLN A 184 -15.61 -22.83 -17.64
C GLN A 184 -15.80 -21.73 -18.70
N TRP A 185 -14.74 -21.00 -19.03
CA TRP A 185 -14.78 -19.88 -19.98
C TRP A 185 -14.26 -20.23 -21.39
N LYS A 186 -13.96 -21.51 -21.65
CA LYS A 186 -13.36 -21.94 -22.91
C LYS A 186 -14.21 -21.59 -24.12
N ALA A 187 -15.53 -21.81 -24.04
CA ALA A 187 -16.46 -21.50 -25.14
C ALA A 187 -16.43 -20.00 -25.49
N LEU A 188 -16.46 -19.12 -24.47
CA LEU A 188 -16.37 -17.67 -24.68
C LEU A 188 -15.04 -17.27 -25.33
N LEU A 189 -13.93 -17.88 -24.91
CA LEU A 189 -12.62 -17.62 -25.50
C LEU A 189 -12.53 -18.12 -26.95
N ASP A 190 -13.13 -19.28 -27.25
CA ASP A 190 -13.15 -19.84 -28.61
C ASP A 190 -14.03 -18.97 -29.54
N GLU A 191 -15.13 -18.38 -29.03
CA GLU A 191 -15.93 -17.38 -29.74
C GLU A 191 -15.23 -16.02 -29.89
N ARG A 192 -14.36 -15.66 -28.93
CA ARG A 192 -13.69 -14.36 -28.82
C ARG A 192 -12.18 -14.54 -28.62
N PRO A 193 -11.44 -15.07 -29.60
CA PRO A 193 -10.00 -15.38 -29.43
C PRO A 193 -9.15 -14.15 -29.11
N ALA A 194 -9.62 -12.96 -29.50
CA ALA A 194 -8.98 -11.68 -29.17
C ALA A 194 -8.87 -11.44 -27.65
N LEU A 195 -9.69 -12.08 -26.80
CA LEU A 195 -9.56 -11.97 -25.33
C LEU A 195 -8.21 -12.51 -24.82
N ALA A 196 -7.54 -13.40 -25.56
CA ALA A 196 -6.19 -13.87 -25.22
C ALA A 196 -5.07 -12.91 -25.66
N SER A 197 -5.38 -11.82 -26.38
CA SER A 197 -4.36 -10.86 -26.83
C SER A 197 -3.76 -10.03 -25.68
N GLN A 198 -4.47 -9.92 -24.56
CA GLN A 198 -4.03 -9.24 -23.34
C GLN A 198 -4.26 -10.16 -22.14
N PRO A 199 -3.31 -11.06 -21.84
CA PRO A 199 -3.47 -11.98 -20.73
C PRO A 199 -3.52 -11.23 -19.40
N PHE A 200 -4.45 -11.63 -18.53
CA PHE A 200 -4.50 -11.17 -17.15
C PHE A 200 -3.24 -11.64 -16.42
N SER A 201 -2.51 -10.73 -15.79
CA SER A 201 -1.30 -11.10 -15.04
C SER A 201 -1.59 -11.05 -13.55
N PHE A 202 -1.52 -12.20 -12.89
CA PHE A 202 -1.56 -12.29 -11.44
C PHE A 202 -0.16 -12.06 -10.91
N LEU A 203 0.04 -10.96 -10.19
CA LEU A 203 1.36 -10.54 -9.73
C LEU A 203 1.46 -10.67 -8.22
N MET A 204 2.42 -11.46 -7.77
CA MET A 204 2.79 -11.47 -6.36
C MET A 204 3.56 -10.20 -6.05
N MET A 205 2.98 -9.38 -5.18
CA MET A 205 3.69 -8.23 -4.65
C MET A 205 4.65 -8.73 -3.58
N THR A 206 5.94 -8.53 -3.82
CA THR A 206 7.00 -9.08 -2.96
C THR A 206 8.18 -8.11 -2.89
N SER A 207 9.07 -8.36 -1.95
CA SER A 207 10.33 -7.66 -1.75
C SER A 207 11.39 -8.65 -1.25
N GLY A 208 12.65 -8.21 -1.13
CA GLY A 208 13.76 -9.07 -0.74
C GLY A 208 13.99 -10.19 -1.74
N VAL A 209 13.92 -9.90 -3.04
CA VAL A 209 14.12 -10.85 -4.14
C VAL A 209 15.47 -11.56 -4.00
N GLY A 210 16.53 -10.81 -3.68
CA GLY A 210 17.86 -11.39 -3.41
C GLY A 210 17.97 -12.18 -2.10
N LEU A 211 16.94 -12.16 -1.27
CA LEU A 211 16.81 -12.87 0.00
C LEU A 211 15.82 -14.04 -0.06
N GLY A 212 15.32 -14.36 -1.26
CA GLY A 212 14.35 -15.43 -1.50
C GLY A 212 12.88 -15.01 -1.45
N GLY A 213 12.58 -13.70 -1.36
CA GLY A 213 11.19 -13.22 -1.32
C GLY A 213 10.39 -13.48 -2.61
N ALA A 214 11.07 -13.76 -3.72
CA ALA A 214 10.45 -14.18 -4.98
C ALA A 214 10.70 -15.67 -5.28
N ASP A 215 11.22 -16.45 -4.33
CA ASP A 215 11.43 -17.87 -4.55
C ASP A 215 10.09 -18.57 -4.83
N GLU A 216 10.15 -19.53 -5.74
CA GLU A 216 9.02 -20.37 -6.14
C GLU A 216 7.86 -19.65 -6.86
N VAL A 217 7.98 -18.34 -7.15
CA VAL A 217 7.04 -17.61 -8.02
C VAL A 217 6.89 -18.29 -9.38
N ASP A 218 7.98 -18.86 -9.88
CA ASP A 218 8.09 -19.59 -11.14
C ASP A 218 7.52 -21.01 -11.10
N SER A 219 7.28 -21.59 -9.91
CA SER A 219 6.87 -22.99 -9.75
C SER A 219 5.50 -23.18 -9.05
N GLN A 220 5.24 -22.47 -7.95
CA GLN A 220 4.06 -22.67 -7.07
C GLN A 220 2.72 -22.48 -7.78
N TYR A 221 2.68 -21.59 -8.78
CA TYR A 221 1.44 -21.14 -9.44
C TYR A 221 1.36 -21.53 -10.93
N THR A 222 2.21 -22.46 -11.35
CA THR A 222 2.32 -22.87 -12.77
C THR A 222 1.01 -23.42 -13.33
N ASP A 223 0.20 -24.10 -12.51
CA ASP A 223 -1.08 -24.67 -12.97
C ASP A 223 -2.14 -23.58 -13.29
N TYR A 224 -1.96 -22.35 -12.81
CA TYR A 224 -2.83 -21.21 -13.15
C TYR A 224 -2.45 -20.52 -14.46
N VAL A 225 -1.28 -20.83 -15.02
CA VAL A 225 -0.82 -20.22 -16.28
C VAL A 225 -1.61 -20.78 -17.46
N SER A 226 -2.12 -19.88 -18.32
CA SER A 226 -2.91 -20.24 -19.49
C SER A 226 -2.74 -19.21 -20.61
N ARG A 227 -3.46 -19.40 -21.73
CA ARG A 227 -3.47 -18.42 -22.84
C ARG A 227 -3.97 -17.03 -22.39
N THR A 228 -4.77 -16.97 -21.34
CA THR A 228 -5.40 -15.74 -20.83
C THR A 228 -4.87 -15.32 -19.48
N GLN A 229 -3.96 -16.08 -18.87
CA GLN A 229 -3.45 -15.80 -17.53
C GLN A 229 -1.95 -16.05 -17.43
N LYS A 230 -1.24 -15.08 -16.88
CA LYS A 230 0.18 -15.16 -16.53
C LYS A 230 0.35 -15.00 -15.02
N VAL A 231 1.47 -15.51 -14.52
CA VAL A 231 1.94 -15.24 -13.15
C VAL A 231 3.26 -14.48 -13.25
N GLY A 232 3.47 -13.58 -12.31
CA GLY A 232 4.70 -12.81 -12.21
C GLY A 232 4.85 -12.16 -10.84
N MET A 233 5.72 -11.18 -10.76
CA MET A 233 5.95 -10.41 -9.54
C MET A 233 5.79 -8.91 -9.77
N ALA A 234 5.47 -8.20 -8.70
CA ALA A 234 5.52 -6.75 -8.63
C ALA A 234 6.43 -6.35 -7.47
N VAL A 235 7.49 -5.59 -7.77
CA VAL A 235 8.56 -5.30 -6.79
C VAL A 235 8.75 -3.78 -6.65
N PRO A 236 8.79 -3.24 -5.41
CA PRO A 236 9.08 -1.84 -5.17
C PRO A 236 10.56 -1.50 -5.40
N ILE A 237 10.78 -0.41 -6.14
CA ILE A 237 12.08 0.19 -6.39
C ILE A 237 12.04 1.61 -5.83
N LEU A 238 12.74 1.78 -4.71
CA LEU A 238 12.70 3.02 -3.91
C LEU A 238 13.72 4.03 -4.46
N TYR A 239 13.40 4.66 -5.59
CA TYR A 239 14.37 5.43 -6.39
C TYR A 239 14.85 6.74 -5.73
N MET A 240 14.12 7.23 -4.73
CA MET A 240 14.55 8.35 -3.88
C MET A 240 15.43 7.90 -2.70
N ARG A 241 15.33 6.63 -2.30
CA ARG A 241 16.09 6.08 -1.16
C ARG A 241 17.38 5.39 -1.55
N THR A 242 17.32 4.60 -2.63
CA THR A 242 18.46 3.79 -3.12
C THR A 242 19.40 4.68 -3.93
N THR A 243 20.17 5.52 -3.25
CA THR A 243 21.05 6.52 -3.88
C THR A 243 22.52 6.32 -3.50
N LYS A 244 23.41 6.98 -4.24
CA LYS A 244 24.85 7.05 -3.97
C LYS A 244 25.23 7.96 -2.79
N GLY A 245 24.23 8.52 -2.10
CA GLY A 245 24.37 9.38 -0.94
C GLY A 245 24.82 10.80 -1.21
N LYS A 246 24.92 11.58 -0.13
CA LYS A 246 25.15 13.04 -0.14
C LYS A 246 26.41 13.47 -0.91
N ASP A 247 27.50 12.70 -0.79
CA ASP A 247 28.77 13.02 -1.44
C ASP A 247 28.71 12.84 -2.96
N ARG A 248 27.66 12.18 -3.45
CA ARG A 248 27.36 11.93 -4.86
C ARG A 248 26.01 12.49 -5.26
N ASP A 249 25.57 13.55 -4.57
CA ASP A 249 24.36 14.31 -4.86
C ASP A 249 23.10 13.43 -4.92
N TRP A 250 23.03 12.38 -4.09
CA TRP A 250 21.92 11.42 -4.01
C TRP A 250 21.44 10.91 -5.37
N VAL A 251 22.36 10.72 -6.32
CA VAL A 251 22.04 10.12 -7.62
C VAL A 251 21.57 8.68 -7.40
N PHE A 252 20.45 8.30 -8.03
CA PHE A 252 19.90 6.95 -7.98
C PHE A 252 20.98 5.89 -8.30
N ASP A 253 20.99 4.81 -7.52
CA ASP A 253 21.91 3.69 -7.66
C ASP A 253 21.16 2.38 -7.94
N PRO A 254 21.22 1.84 -9.18
CA PRO A 254 20.56 0.58 -9.51
C PRO A 254 21.18 -0.63 -8.79
N ASP A 255 22.41 -0.50 -8.27
CA ASP A 255 23.20 -1.55 -7.62
C ASP A 255 23.43 -1.26 -6.11
N PHE A 256 22.52 -0.49 -5.49
CA PHE A 256 22.60 -0.05 -4.10
C PHE A 256 23.03 -1.14 -3.09
N ASP A 257 23.88 -0.81 -2.13
CA ASP A 257 24.35 -1.77 -1.11
C ASP A 257 23.30 -2.02 -0.02
N VAL A 258 22.37 -2.94 -0.30
CA VAL A 258 21.32 -3.37 0.65
C VAL A 258 21.85 -4.06 1.92
N LYS A 259 23.12 -4.50 1.94
CA LYS A 259 23.72 -5.19 3.11
C LYS A 259 24.43 -4.22 4.04
N GLY A 260 25.18 -3.27 3.49
CA GLY A 260 25.95 -2.28 4.24
C GLY A 260 25.14 -1.07 4.66
N SER A 261 24.16 -0.64 3.86
CA SER A 261 23.35 0.55 4.16
C SER A 261 22.23 0.23 5.16
N LYS A 262 22.51 0.52 6.43
CA LYS A 262 21.60 0.31 7.56
C LYS A 262 21.41 1.58 8.37
N CYS A 263 20.24 1.70 8.98
CA CYS A 263 19.96 2.66 10.02
C CYS A 263 19.57 1.90 11.31
N GLY A 264 20.45 1.95 12.30
CA GLY A 264 20.39 1.07 13.47
C GLY A 264 20.45 -0.42 13.05
N SER A 265 19.45 -1.20 13.46
CA SER A 265 19.29 -2.61 13.06
C SER A 265 18.54 -2.81 11.74
N HIS A 266 17.94 -1.75 11.18
CA HIS A 266 17.08 -1.85 10.00
C HIS A 266 17.89 -1.64 8.71
N VAL A 267 17.56 -2.43 7.68
CA VAL A 267 18.07 -2.19 6.32
C VAL A 267 17.35 -0.99 5.71
N VAL A 268 18.07 -0.20 4.91
CA VAL A 268 17.50 0.98 4.24
C VAL A 268 16.57 0.53 3.10
N ALA A 269 16.96 -0.49 2.33
CA ALA A 269 16.15 -1.12 1.29
C ALA A 269 16.46 -2.62 1.21
N GLU A 270 15.50 -3.41 0.75
CA GLU A 270 15.62 -4.88 0.64
C GLU A 270 16.04 -5.33 -0.76
N ASP A 271 15.78 -4.50 -1.78
CA ASP A 271 15.99 -4.81 -3.19
C ASP A 271 16.82 -3.75 -3.91
N THR A 272 17.47 -4.18 -4.98
CA THR A 272 18.11 -3.31 -5.98
C THR A 272 17.46 -3.50 -7.33
N LEU A 273 17.40 -2.45 -8.16
CA LEU A 273 16.83 -2.54 -9.50
C LEU A 273 17.55 -3.60 -10.35
N ALA A 274 18.89 -3.60 -10.31
CA ALA A 274 19.70 -4.56 -11.04
C ALA A 274 19.49 -6.00 -10.54
N GLY A 275 19.34 -6.19 -9.23
CA GLY A 275 19.07 -7.51 -8.63
C GLY A 275 17.73 -8.09 -9.07
N VAL A 276 16.68 -7.27 -9.06
CA VAL A 276 15.34 -7.65 -9.52
C VAL A 276 15.33 -8.00 -11.01
N MET A 277 15.98 -7.18 -11.85
CA MET A 277 16.11 -7.45 -13.29
C MET A 277 16.85 -8.76 -13.55
N ARG A 278 17.98 -9.01 -12.86
CA ARG A 278 18.75 -10.24 -12.99
C ARG A 278 17.90 -11.46 -12.61
N PHE A 279 17.19 -11.40 -11.48
CA PHE A 279 16.30 -12.49 -11.06
C PHE A 279 15.22 -12.76 -12.11
N ALA A 280 14.55 -11.71 -12.61
CA ALA A 280 13.50 -11.84 -13.62
C ALA A 280 14.02 -12.56 -14.88
N VAL A 281 15.24 -12.23 -15.34
CA VAL A 281 15.88 -12.88 -16.51
C VAL A 281 16.25 -14.32 -16.21
N GLU A 282 16.95 -14.57 -15.09
CA GLU A 282 17.44 -15.90 -14.71
C GLU A 282 16.29 -16.90 -14.50
N LYS A 283 15.20 -16.45 -13.87
CA LYS A 283 14.03 -17.28 -13.55
C LYS A 283 12.92 -17.19 -14.58
N ARG A 284 13.06 -16.33 -15.60
CA ARG A 284 12.03 -16.03 -16.61
C ARG A 284 10.68 -15.65 -16.00
N VAL A 285 10.72 -14.85 -14.94
CA VAL A 285 9.53 -14.37 -14.22
C VAL A 285 9.17 -12.97 -14.73
N PRO A 286 7.96 -12.78 -15.30
CA PRO A 286 7.47 -11.45 -15.66
C PRO A 286 7.41 -10.51 -14.45
N VAL A 287 7.82 -9.26 -14.63
CA VAL A 287 7.97 -8.28 -13.57
C VAL A 287 7.27 -6.96 -13.91
N GLN A 288 6.56 -6.42 -12.93
CA GLN A 288 6.10 -5.05 -12.89
C GLN A 288 6.95 -4.27 -11.86
N PHE A 289 7.55 -3.16 -12.29
CA PHE A 289 8.38 -2.33 -11.42
C PHE A 289 7.52 -1.25 -10.76
N ILE A 290 7.48 -1.21 -9.43
CA ILE A 290 6.82 -0.12 -8.71
C ILE A 290 7.89 0.93 -8.41
N LEU A 291 7.99 1.95 -9.26
CA LEU A 291 8.92 3.06 -9.06
C LEU A 291 8.32 4.00 -8.02
N ASN A 292 8.75 3.84 -6.77
CA ASN A 292 8.14 4.51 -5.63
C ASN A 292 9.08 5.56 -5.04
N GLY A 293 8.63 6.81 -5.05
CA GLY A 293 9.23 7.93 -4.33
C GLY A 293 8.18 8.74 -3.56
N GLY A 294 7.03 8.12 -3.28
CA GLY A 294 5.95 8.66 -2.44
C GLY A 294 6.11 8.24 -0.97
N ILE A 295 5.05 8.39 -0.19
CA ILE A 295 5.09 8.20 1.27
C ILE A 295 5.46 6.77 1.71
N TRP A 296 5.07 5.75 0.95
CA TRP A 296 5.49 4.36 1.21
C TRP A 296 6.93 4.06 0.76
N GLY A 297 7.55 5.01 0.08
CA GLY A 297 8.97 5.03 -0.23
C GLY A 297 9.80 5.72 0.85
N ASP A 298 9.24 5.95 2.04
CA ASP A 298 9.91 6.54 3.21
C ASP A 298 10.34 5.51 4.28
N ALA A 299 11.48 5.74 4.94
CA ALA A 299 12.31 4.70 5.55
C ALA A 299 11.74 4.14 6.87
N PRO A 300 12.16 2.91 7.26
CA PRO A 300 11.88 2.42 8.61
C PRO A 300 12.61 3.26 9.69
N CYS A 301 13.58 4.10 9.30
CA CYS A 301 14.19 5.13 10.12
C CYS A 301 15.04 6.11 9.30
N ALA A 302 15.22 7.32 9.84
CA ALA A 302 15.92 8.42 9.16
C ALA A 302 17.40 8.11 8.85
N ALA A 303 17.76 8.20 7.58
CA ALA A 303 19.09 7.99 7.03
C ALA A 303 19.44 9.01 5.91
N PRO A 304 19.40 10.33 6.19
CA PRO A 304 19.52 11.41 5.18
C PRO A 304 20.85 11.44 4.40
N ASP A 305 21.88 10.74 4.89
CA ASP A 305 23.15 10.59 4.19
C ASP A 305 23.02 9.79 2.88
N TRP A 306 21.98 8.95 2.75
CA TRP A 306 21.71 8.10 1.59
C TRP A 306 20.27 8.21 1.09
N ASP A 307 19.30 8.40 1.98
CA ASP A 307 17.90 8.60 1.61
C ASP A 307 17.65 10.07 1.27
N LEU A 308 17.30 10.33 0.00
CA LEU A 308 17.01 11.66 -0.48
C LEU A 308 15.69 12.20 0.06
N THR A 309 14.73 11.33 0.36
CA THR A 309 13.46 11.72 0.98
C THR A 309 13.75 12.33 2.34
N ASP A 310 14.44 11.61 3.22
CA ASP A 310 14.86 12.10 4.54
C ASP A 310 15.64 13.42 4.46
N HIS A 311 16.55 13.54 3.48
CA HIS A 311 17.30 14.78 3.28
C HIS A 311 16.37 15.96 2.91
N LEU A 312 15.46 15.75 1.95
CA LEU A 312 14.54 16.80 1.50
C LEU A 312 13.56 17.20 2.59
N GLU A 313 13.14 16.25 3.42
CA GLU A 313 12.21 16.49 4.51
C GLU A 313 12.79 17.36 5.62
N GLN A 314 14.12 17.46 5.79
CA GLN A 314 14.72 18.36 6.78
C GLN A 314 14.33 19.83 6.55
N ASP A 315 14.05 20.23 5.31
CA ASP A 315 13.54 21.56 4.99
C ASP A 315 12.01 21.59 5.11
N LYS A 316 11.51 22.42 6.02
CA LYS A 316 10.07 22.60 6.24
C LYS A 316 9.34 23.12 4.99
N ALA A 317 10.02 23.80 4.07
CA ALA A 317 9.42 24.24 2.82
C ALA A 317 9.06 23.07 1.88
N ASN A 318 9.67 21.90 2.06
CA ASN A 318 9.48 20.73 1.20
C ASN A 318 8.43 19.75 1.73
N VAL A 319 7.84 19.96 2.91
CA VAL A 319 6.91 19.01 3.54
C VAL A 319 5.49 19.55 3.63
N GLN A 320 4.53 18.67 3.87
CA GLN A 320 3.13 19.03 4.08
C GLN A 320 2.92 19.68 5.46
N TRP A 321 2.05 20.70 5.50
CA TRP A 321 1.70 21.44 6.73
C TRP A 321 0.23 21.23 7.07
N ASP A 322 -0.11 21.23 8.35
CA ASP A 322 -1.50 21.09 8.78
C ASP A 322 -2.28 22.41 8.69
N GLU A 323 -3.58 22.36 9.02
CA GLU A 323 -4.45 23.53 9.01
C GLU A 323 -4.01 24.64 9.97
N LYS A 324 -3.11 24.37 10.92
CA LYS A 324 -2.56 25.32 11.89
C LYS A 324 -1.16 25.81 11.53
N ASN A 325 -0.65 25.45 10.35
CA ASN A 325 0.71 25.73 9.88
C ASN A 325 1.80 25.00 10.69
N GLU A 326 1.48 23.86 11.27
CA GLU A 326 2.40 22.98 11.97
C GLU A 326 3.00 21.96 11.00
N VAL A 327 4.25 21.58 11.28
CA VAL A 327 4.94 20.46 10.66
C VAL A 327 5.37 19.48 11.74
N TYR A 328 5.31 18.19 11.44
CA TYR A 328 5.59 17.13 12.39
C TYR A 328 6.96 16.49 12.17
N PRO A 329 7.61 16.00 13.23
CA PRO A 329 8.75 15.10 13.07
C PRO A 329 8.29 13.78 12.46
N ASP A 330 9.19 13.09 11.77
CA ASP A 330 8.87 11.88 11.02
C ASP A 330 8.19 10.83 11.90
N ASP A 331 8.75 10.59 13.09
CA ASP A 331 8.31 9.57 14.05
C ASP A 331 7.08 9.94 14.89
N TYR A 332 6.40 11.06 14.58
CA TYR A 332 5.26 11.56 15.35
C TYR A 332 4.11 10.54 15.45
N LEU A 333 3.91 9.72 14.43
CA LEU A 333 2.87 8.69 14.38
C LEU A 333 3.37 7.30 14.79
N LYS A 334 4.52 7.18 15.47
CA LYS A 334 5.04 5.90 15.94
C LYS A 334 4.04 5.21 16.89
N GLY A 335 3.79 3.92 16.65
CA GLY A 335 2.93 3.09 17.49
C GLY A 335 1.44 3.11 17.12
N HIS A 336 1.05 3.75 16.02
CA HIS A 336 -0.28 3.60 15.43
C HIS A 336 -0.36 2.35 14.53
N ALA A 337 -1.54 1.75 14.41
CA ALA A 337 -1.74 0.60 13.52
C ALA A 337 -1.42 1.00 12.06
N GLY A 338 -0.48 0.28 11.45
CA GLY A 338 0.07 0.57 10.12
C GLY A 338 1.41 1.34 10.13
N SER A 339 1.81 1.92 11.27
CA SER A 339 3.11 2.61 11.46
C SER A 339 4.06 1.89 12.41
N THR A 340 3.66 0.71 12.92
CA THR A 340 4.44 -0.09 13.89
C THR A 340 5.80 -0.54 13.36
N GLU A 341 5.99 -0.57 12.03
CA GLU A 341 7.30 -0.84 11.37
C GLU A 341 7.72 0.24 10.33
N SER A 342 6.97 1.35 10.21
CA SER A 342 7.30 2.47 9.31
C SER A 342 7.01 3.78 10.04
N PRO A 343 7.97 4.29 10.83
CA PRO A 343 7.72 5.36 11.77
C PRO A 343 7.55 6.73 11.10
N GLN A 344 7.95 6.91 9.84
CA GLN A 344 8.14 8.24 9.24
C GLN A 344 6.90 8.85 8.55
N LEU A 345 5.75 8.15 8.56
CA LEU A 345 4.51 8.54 7.86
C LEU A 345 3.91 9.91 8.26
N ALA A 346 4.39 10.55 9.32
CA ALA A 346 3.85 11.84 9.77
C ALA A 346 4.41 13.02 8.98
N ARG A 347 5.65 12.90 8.48
CA ARG A 347 6.31 13.89 7.65
C ARG A 347 6.27 13.39 6.22
N SER A 348 5.87 14.25 5.30
CA SER A 348 5.72 13.84 3.90
C SER A 348 6.04 15.01 3.01
N LEU A 349 6.70 14.76 1.88
CA LEU A 349 6.97 15.78 0.89
C LEU A 349 5.66 16.39 0.35
N THR A 350 5.68 17.70 0.12
CA THR A 350 4.58 18.43 -0.54
C THR A 350 4.62 18.20 -2.05
N TYR A 351 3.45 18.18 -2.69
CA TYR A 351 3.32 17.97 -4.13
C TYR A 351 3.12 19.28 -4.93
N ASN A 352 3.13 20.43 -4.26
CA ASN A 352 2.95 21.70 -4.94
C ASN A 352 4.12 22.01 -5.90
N VAL A 353 3.82 22.66 -7.02
CA VAL A 353 4.83 22.89 -8.08
C VAL A 353 5.92 23.88 -7.70
N ASN A 354 5.76 24.58 -6.57
CA ASN A 354 6.76 25.51 -6.05
C ASN A 354 7.83 24.80 -5.18
N ALA A 355 7.66 23.52 -4.85
CA ALA A 355 8.67 22.69 -4.20
C ALA A 355 9.75 22.24 -5.20
N LYS A 356 10.59 23.20 -5.62
CA LYS A 356 11.53 23.07 -6.74
C LYS A 356 12.55 21.94 -6.55
N SER A 357 13.16 21.88 -5.36
CA SER A 357 14.16 20.84 -5.01
C SER A 357 13.53 19.46 -5.10
N VAL A 358 12.38 19.26 -4.44
CA VAL A 358 11.61 18.02 -4.46
C VAL A 358 11.36 17.56 -5.90
N ARG A 359 10.80 18.45 -6.73
CA ARG A 359 10.50 18.14 -8.13
C ARG A 359 11.75 17.83 -8.96
N ALA A 360 12.82 18.62 -8.80
CA ALA A 360 14.06 18.43 -9.56
C ALA A 360 14.72 17.08 -9.27
N TYR A 361 14.84 16.74 -7.98
CA TYR A 361 15.40 15.47 -7.54
C TYR A 361 14.51 14.29 -7.93
N LYS A 362 13.20 14.39 -7.72
CA LYS A 362 12.24 13.34 -8.08
C LYS A 362 12.25 13.07 -9.58
N ARG A 363 12.23 14.13 -10.42
CA ARG A 363 12.36 14.00 -11.88
C ARG A 363 13.66 13.33 -12.28
N ARG A 364 14.80 13.77 -11.71
CA ARG A 364 16.11 13.22 -12.05
C ARG A 364 16.20 11.73 -11.72
N ASN A 365 15.89 11.35 -10.48
CA ASN A 365 16.06 9.97 -10.03
C ASN A 365 15.01 9.03 -10.63
N LEU A 366 13.76 9.49 -10.81
CA LEU A 366 12.74 8.70 -11.51
C LEU A 366 13.15 8.42 -12.95
N LYS A 367 13.64 9.44 -13.69
CA LYS A 367 14.12 9.25 -15.07
C LYS A 367 15.33 8.32 -15.13
N ALA A 368 16.22 8.36 -14.13
CA ALA A 368 17.34 7.43 -14.04
C ALA A 368 16.83 5.99 -13.90
N ALA A 369 15.98 5.70 -12.90
CA ALA A 369 15.40 4.38 -12.70
C ALA A 369 14.58 3.89 -13.92
N ALA A 370 13.72 4.74 -14.46
CA ALA A 370 12.90 4.43 -15.62
C ALA A 370 13.74 4.19 -16.89
N SER A 371 14.90 4.84 -17.05
CA SER A 371 15.80 4.56 -18.19
C SER A 371 16.40 3.16 -18.15
N HIS A 372 16.71 2.65 -16.96
CA HIS A 372 17.12 1.25 -16.78
C HIS A 372 15.96 0.29 -17.09
N VAL A 373 14.75 0.59 -16.59
CA VAL A 373 13.55 -0.21 -16.89
C VAL A 373 13.21 -0.19 -18.38
N ALA A 374 13.34 0.94 -19.06
CA ALA A 374 13.12 1.06 -20.50
C ALA A 374 14.12 0.23 -21.31
N ARG A 375 15.37 0.11 -20.84
CA ARG A 375 16.35 -0.79 -21.45
C ARG A 375 15.94 -2.25 -21.26
N PHE A 376 15.61 -2.65 -20.03
CA PHE A 376 15.09 -3.99 -19.73
C PHE A 376 13.87 -4.33 -20.59
N ALA A 377 12.92 -3.41 -20.75
CA ALA A 377 11.73 -3.60 -21.57
C ALA A 377 12.04 -3.84 -23.06
N ARG A 378 13.12 -3.26 -23.59
CA ARG A 378 13.57 -3.49 -24.97
C ARG A 378 14.33 -4.81 -25.12
N GLU A 379 15.13 -5.18 -24.12
CA GLU A 379 15.96 -6.39 -24.14
C GLU A 379 15.15 -7.65 -23.80
N HIS A 380 14.12 -7.52 -22.96
CA HIS A 380 13.28 -8.59 -22.43
C HIS A 380 11.77 -8.23 -22.46
N PRO A 381 11.20 -7.94 -23.64
CA PRO A 381 9.80 -7.49 -23.76
C PRO A 381 8.78 -8.50 -23.22
N GLU A 382 9.11 -9.79 -23.18
CA GLU A 382 8.27 -10.86 -22.64
C GLU A 382 8.21 -10.88 -21.11
N LEU A 383 9.23 -10.32 -20.45
CA LEU A 383 9.33 -10.24 -18.99
C LEU A 383 8.86 -8.89 -18.45
N PHE A 384 8.74 -7.86 -19.29
CA PHE A 384 8.29 -6.54 -18.86
C PHE A 384 6.76 -6.41 -18.86
N LEU A 385 6.18 -6.20 -17.69
CA LEU A 385 4.73 -6.01 -17.55
C LEU A 385 4.32 -4.53 -17.51
N GLY A 386 5.16 -3.69 -16.92
CA GLY A 386 4.91 -2.25 -16.81
C GLY A 386 5.62 -1.59 -15.64
N VAL A 387 5.37 -0.29 -15.49
CA VAL A 387 5.78 0.54 -14.37
C VAL A 387 4.53 1.02 -13.63
N VAL A 388 4.60 0.95 -12.31
CA VAL A 388 3.64 1.57 -11.39
C VAL A 388 4.33 2.74 -10.71
N LEU A 389 3.67 3.89 -10.69
CA LEU A 389 4.17 5.14 -10.09
C LEU A 389 3.60 5.29 -8.69
N ASP A 390 4.38 5.87 -7.77
CA ASP A 390 4.00 6.33 -6.42
C ASP A 390 2.67 5.74 -5.89
N SER A 391 2.79 4.70 -5.08
CA SER A 391 1.64 4.10 -4.43
C SER A 391 1.02 5.08 -3.44
N ASP A 392 -0.31 5.14 -3.42
CA ASP A 392 -1.10 5.79 -2.38
C ASP A 392 -0.71 7.27 -2.21
N THR A 393 -0.81 8.03 -3.30
CA THR A 393 -0.54 9.46 -3.27
C THR A 393 -1.69 10.18 -2.58
N TYR A 394 -1.39 10.85 -1.47
CA TYR A 394 -2.38 11.56 -0.65
C TYR A 394 -1.83 12.87 -0.11
N MET A 395 -2.73 13.82 0.12
CA MET A 395 -2.52 14.77 1.21
C MET A 395 -2.57 13.97 2.52
N ASN A 396 -1.55 14.07 3.37
CA ASN A 396 -1.25 13.06 4.39
C ASN A 396 -2.50 12.67 5.23
N PRO A 397 -3.01 11.43 5.09
CA PRO A 397 -4.26 10.97 5.70
C PRO A 397 -4.05 10.34 7.09
N PHE A 398 -2.79 10.13 7.49
CA PHE A 398 -2.44 9.27 8.63
C PHE A 398 -2.74 9.90 10.00
N PHE A 399 -3.10 11.18 10.02
CA PHE A 399 -3.59 11.89 11.21
C PHE A 399 -5.06 11.60 11.53
N ARG A 400 -5.71 10.62 10.88
CA ARG A 400 -7.03 10.02 11.21
C ARG A 400 -8.14 11.04 11.57
N GLY A 401 -8.29 12.09 10.78
CA GLY A 401 -9.35 13.08 10.99
C GLY A 401 -9.10 14.08 12.13
N HIS A 402 -7.88 14.12 12.66
CA HIS A 402 -7.43 15.12 13.63
C HIS A 402 -6.79 16.35 12.97
N LYS A 403 -6.31 16.19 11.73
CA LYS A 403 -5.58 17.20 10.96
C LYS A 403 -6.01 17.14 9.51
N THR A 404 -5.95 18.27 8.81
CA THR A 404 -6.10 18.33 7.35
C THR A 404 -4.84 18.92 6.74
N MET A 405 -4.41 18.31 5.64
CA MET A 405 -3.18 18.64 4.91
C MET A 405 -3.56 18.94 3.44
N ASP A 406 -2.82 19.68 2.65
CA ASP A 406 -1.53 20.31 2.89
C ASP A 406 -1.72 21.84 2.82
N TYR A 407 -1.26 22.56 3.84
CA TYR A 407 -1.28 24.03 3.93
C TYR A 407 0.10 24.66 3.76
N ASN A 408 1.05 23.94 3.15
CA ASN A 408 2.39 24.44 2.86
C ASN A 408 2.32 25.80 2.11
N PRO A 409 3.18 26.79 2.42
CA PRO A 409 3.14 28.10 1.78
C PRO A 409 3.17 28.06 0.23
N GLY A 410 3.91 27.11 -0.35
CA GLY A 410 3.93 26.86 -1.80
C GLY A 410 2.60 26.31 -2.33
N MET A 411 1.90 25.49 -1.56
CA MET A 411 0.55 25.00 -1.86
C MET A 411 -0.46 26.15 -1.86
N LEU A 412 -0.43 27.01 -0.85
CA LEU A 412 -1.30 28.20 -0.74
C LEU A 412 -1.05 29.18 -1.90
N ARG A 413 0.22 29.40 -2.26
CA ARG A 413 0.60 30.19 -3.44
C ARG A 413 0.00 29.60 -4.71
N GLN A 414 0.13 28.29 -4.91
CA GLN A 414 -0.40 27.61 -6.09
C GLN A 414 -1.93 27.63 -6.14
N PHE A 415 -2.62 27.54 -5.00
CA PHE A 415 -4.08 27.68 -4.93
C PHE A 415 -4.55 29.04 -5.42
N ARG A 416 -3.91 30.12 -4.98
CA ARG A 416 -4.20 31.49 -5.44
C ARG A 416 -3.93 31.64 -6.94
N ASP A 417 -2.82 31.09 -7.44
CA ASP A 417 -2.53 31.08 -8.87
C ASP A 417 -3.57 30.29 -9.67
N TRP A 418 -4.05 29.15 -9.14
CA TRP A 418 -5.07 28.29 -9.76
C TRP A 418 -6.43 28.99 -9.85
N LEU A 419 -6.89 29.62 -8.76
CA LEU A 419 -8.14 30.39 -8.72
C LEU A 419 -8.13 31.52 -9.76
N ARG A 420 -7.00 32.21 -9.91
CA ARG A 420 -6.84 33.34 -10.85
C ARG A 420 -6.54 32.92 -12.29
N GLY A 421 -6.07 31.69 -12.48
CA GLY A 421 -5.44 31.25 -13.73
C GLY A 421 -4.17 32.05 -14.05
N THR A 422 -3.36 32.37 -13.03
CA THR A 422 -2.08 33.09 -13.14
C THR A 422 -0.89 32.15 -12.90
N GLY A 423 0.33 32.71 -12.95
CA GLY A 423 1.56 31.96 -12.70
C GLY A 423 1.70 30.75 -13.64
N PRO A 424 1.93 29.54 -13.12
CA PRO A 424 2.01 28.32 -13.92
C PRO A 424 0.81 28.08 -14.85
N TYR A 425 -0.41 28.43 -14.41
CA TYR A 425 -1.64 28.24 -15.20
C TYR A 425 -1.81 29.25 -16.34
N ALA A 426 -1.01 30.32 -16.35
CA ALA A 426 -0.90 31.25 -17.48
C ALA A 426 0.31 30.92 -18.39
N GLY A 427 1.03 29.83 -18.13
CA GLY A 427 2.29 29.51 -18.80
C GLY A 427 3.44 30.44 -18.41
N LYS A 428 3.30 31.13 -17.27
CA LYS A 428 4.26 32.11 -16.73
C LYS A 428 4.72 31.67 -15.34
N GLY A 429 4.94 30.37 -15.16
CA GLY A 429 5.48 29.83 -13.92
C GLY A 429 6.85 30.46 -13.63
N ALA A 430 7.05 30.93 -12.40
CA ALA A 430 8.35 31.39 -11.98
C ALA A 430 9.29 30.19 -11.74
N ASP A 431 10.59 30.40 -11.92
CA ASP A 431 11.65 29.56 -11.36
C ASP A 431 11.51 28.03 -11.56
N GLY A 432 11.19 27.59 -12.77
CA GLY A 432 11.14 26.15 -13.12
C GLY A 432 9.83 25.43 -12.76
N ALA A 433 8.78 26.17 -12.36
CA ALA A 433 7.43 25.64 -12.30
C ALA A 433 6.97 25.20 -13.72
N PRO A 434 6.20 24.10 -13.83
CA PRO A 434 5.77 23.58 -15.13
C PRO A 434 4.73 24.51 -15.78
N ASP A 435 4.57 24.38 -17.10
CA ASP A 435 3.48 25.02 -17.82
C ASP A 435 2.17 24.28 -17.54
N LEU A 436 1.27 24.91 -16.79
CA LEU A 436 -0.02 24.33 -16.38
C LEU A 436 -1.21 24.89 -17.16
N ARG A 437 -1.00 25.50 -18.34
CA ARG A 437 -2.10 26.07 -19.15
C ARG A 437 -3.20 25.05 -19.46
N ALA A 438 -2.85 23.78 -19.66
CA ALA A 438 -3.80 22.70 -19.92
C ALA A 438 -4.73 22.40 -18.73
N TYR A 439 -4.30 22.72 -17.50
CA TYR A 439 -5.06 22.51 -16.26
C TYR A 439 -5.71 23.79 -15.73
N ARG A 440 -5.63 24.88 -16.50
CA ARG A 440 -6.29 26.12 -16.12
C ARG A 440 -7.80 25.88 -16.05
N ARG A 441 -8.41 26.28 -14.92
CA ARG A 441 -9.87 26.21 -14.76
C ARG A 441 -10.57 26.96 -15.88
N LYS A 442 -11.71 26.43 -16.30
CA LYS A 442 -12.62 27.10 -17.25
C LYS A 442 -13.10 28.45 -16.69
N THR A 443 -13.37 28.49 -15.39
CA THR A 443 -13.77 29.69 -14.67
C THR A 443 -12.64 30.12 -13.76
N VAL A 444 -12.05 31.29 -14.07
CA VAL A 444 -11.14 31.99 -13.16
C VAL A 444 -11.92 32.96 -12.28
N HIS A 445 -11.45 33.19 -11.06
CA HIS A 445 -12.11 34.02 -10.07
C HIS A 445 -11.39 35.35 -9.86
N THR A 446 -12.18 36.40 -9.68
CA THR A 446 -11.72 37.70 -9.16
C THR A 446 -11.61 37.67 -7.63
N LEU A 447 -11.02 38.71 -7.02
CA LEU A 447 -10.97 38.81 -5.56
C LEU A 447 -12.39 38.91 -4.96
N ASP A 448 -13.29 39.62 -5.64
CA ASP A 448 -14.69 39.76 -5.23
C ASP A 448 -15.44 38.42 -5.29
N ASP A 449 -15.15 37.60 -6.30
CA ASP A 449 -15.73 36.24 -6.39
C ASP A 449 -15.30 35.37 -5.21
N VAL A 450 -14.00 35.34 -4.90
CA VAL A 450 -13.51 34.51 -3.79
C VAL A 450 -14.00 35.03 -2.44
N ASN A 451 -14.06 36.35 -2.23
CA ASN A 451 -14.65 36.95 -1.03
C ASN A 451 -16.13 36.57 -0.86
N ARG A 452 -16.90 36.61 -1.95
CA ARG A 452 -18.32 36.20 -1.95
C ARG A 452 -18.49 34.72 -1.64
N ILE A 453 -17.68 33.85 -2.24
CA ILE A 453 -17.76 32.39 -2.04
C ILE A 453 -17.32 32.02 -0.62
N ALA A 454 -16.19 32.56 -0.17
CA ALA A 454 -15.62 32.32 1.16
C ALA A 454 -16.37 33.01 2.30
N ARG A 455 -17.24 33.98 1.97
CA ARG A 455 -17.87 34.90 2.94
C ARG A 455 -16.80 35.63 3.77
N GLN A 456 -15.77 36.12 3.08
CA GLN A 456 -14.64 36.85 3.64
C GLN A 456 -14.57 38.26 3.03
N GLN A 457 -13.65 39.08 3.55
CA GLN A 457 -13.42 40.46 3.10
C GLN A 457 -11.91 40.73 2.96
N TRP A 458 -11.21 39.85 2.24
CA TRP A 458 -9.80 40.03 1.94
C TRP A 458 -9.58 41.25 1.04
N ALA A 459 -8.59 42.07 1.39
CA ALA A 459 -8.21 43.25 0.62
C ALA A 459 -7.23 42.93 -0.50
N SER A 460 -6.57 41.77 -0.43
CA SER A 460 -5.55 41.33 -1.39
C SER A 460 -5.55 39.82 -1.59
N TRP A 461 -4.97 39.37 -2.70
CA TRP A 461 -4.81 37.93 -2.97
C TRP A 461 -3.88 37.22 -2.00
N ASP A 462 -2.95 37.94 -1.37
CA ASP A 462 -2.01 37.37 -0.40
C ASP A 462 -2.70 37.03 0.94
N GLU A 463 -3.88 37.60 1.20
CA GLU A 463 -4.72 37.29 2.35
C GLU A 463 -5.67 36.10 2.11
N VAL A 464 -5.90 35.72 0.84
CA VAL A 464 -6.82 34.61 0.48
C VAL A 464 -6.29 33.30 1.05
N ASP A 465 -7.07 32.65 1.91
CA ASP A 465 -6.66 31.45 2.64
C ASP A 465 -7.80 30.40 2.58
N PRO A 466 -7.49 29.10 2.36
CA PRO A 466 -8.48 28.03 2.46
C PRO A 466 -9.06 27.92 3.88
N PRO A 467 -10.18 27.20 4.08
CA PRO A 467 -10.75 27.01 5.41
C PRO A 467 -9.73 26.48 6.43
N ARG A 468 -9.71 27.08 7.62
CA ARG A 468 -8.86 26.70 8.78
C ARG A 468 -9.70 26.14 9.94
N GLU A 469 -11.02 26.28 9.86
CA GLU A 469 -11.99 25.77 10.82
C GLU A 469 -12.83 24.69 10.14
N PHE A 470 -13.16 23.61 10.86
CA PHE A 470 -13.83 22.45 10.29
C PHE A 470 -15.11 22.09 11.07
N PRO A 471 -16.07 23.01 11.22
CA PRO A 471 -17.32 22.74 11.93
C PRO A 471 -18.07 21.54 11.33
N GLY A 472 -18.58 20.65 12.19
CA GLY A 472 -19.26 19.42 11.79
C GLY A 472 -18.35 18.33 11.20
N SER A 473 -17.04 18.37 11.48
CA SER A 473 -16.05 17.34 11.13
C SER A 473 -15.57 16.57 12.37
N PHE A 474 -14.62 15.64 12.22
CA PHE A 474 -13.94 15.02 13.37
C PHE A 474 -12.99 15.98 14.12
N ILE A 475 -12.51 17.04 13.46
CA ILE A 475 -11.63 18.06 14.07
C ILE A 475 -12.45 19.00 14.96
N THR A 476 -13.66 19.35 14.51
CA THR A 476 -14.61 20.19 15.27
C THR A 476 -16.02 19.62 15.06
N PRO A 477 -16.48 18.70 15.93
CA PRO A 477 -17.78 18.04 15.79
C PRO A 477 -18.96 18.99 15.83
N GLU A 478 -18.85 20.07 16.59
CA GLU A 478 -19.91 21.06 16.72
C GLU A 478 -20.02 21.93 15.47
N VAL A 479 -21.25 22.35 15.16
CA VAL A 479 -21.52 23.40 14.15
C VAL A 479 -22.01 24.63 14.91
N PRO A 480 -21.16 25.65 15.11
CA PRO A 480 -21.56 26.86 15.81
C PRO A 480 -22.73 27.58 15.13
N PRO A 481 -23.57 28.34 15.86
CA PRO A 481 -24.65 29.11 15.27
C PRO A 481 -24.14 30.05 14.16
N GLY A 482 -24.80 30.02 13.00
CA GLY A 482 -24.43 30.83 11.84
C GLY A 482 -23.25 30.27 11.01
N LYS A 483 -22.64 29.16 11.41
CA LYS A 483 -21.67 28.40 10.60
C LYS A 483 -22.38 27.24 9.90
N MET A 484 -21.84 26.83 8.76
CA MET A 484 -22.26 25.60 8.07
C MET A 484 -21.30 24.47 8.38
N ARG A 485 -21.71 23.23 8.12
CA ARG A 485 -20.78 22.10 8.12
C ARG A 485 -19.72 22.35 7.04
N ILE A 486 -18.46 22.08 7.36
CA ILE A 486 -17.36 22.34 6.43
C ILE A 486 -17.54 21.62 5.09
N TRP A 487 -18.09 20.41 5.11
CA TRP A 487 -18.35 19.59 3.92
C TRP A 487 -19.42 20.17 2.99
N ASP A 488 -20.27 21.07 3.50
CA ASP A 488 -21.31 21.76 2.73
C ASP A 488 -20.85 23.16 2.29
N ASP A 489 -19.65 23.60 2.69
CA ASP A 489 -19.13 24.94 2.41
C ASP A 489 -18.60 25.06 0.97
N PRO A 490 -19.15 25.97 0.14
CA PRO A 490 -18.64 26.21 -1.21
C PRO A 490 -17.15 26.60 -1.25
N TRP A 491 -16.62 27.20 -0.18
CA TRP A 491 -15.20 27.51 -0.11
C TRP A 491 -14.33 26.27 0.12
N TRP A 492 -14.82 25.33 0.94
CA TRP A 492 -14.20 24.02 1.07
C TRP A 492 -14.24 23.24 -0.25
N HIS A 493 -15.34 23.29 -1.00
CA HIS A 493 -15.44 22.60 -2.29
C HIS A 493 -14.34 23.06 -3.26
N LEU A 494 -14.03 24.36 -3.33
CA LEU A 494 -12.94 24.88 -4.16
C LEU A 494 -11.57 24.41 -3.68
N TRP A 495 -11.34 24.39 -2.37
CA TRP A 495 -10.10 23.89 -1.80
C TRP A 495 -9.91 22.39 -2.07
N GLU A 496 -10.98 21.61 -1.96
CA GLU A 496 -10.95 20.18 -2.20
C GLU A 496 -10.78 19.81 -3.68
N GLU A 497 -11.44 20.53 -4.59
CA GLU A 497 -11.20 20.43 -6.04
C GLU A 497 -9.73 20.69 -6.37
N PHE A 498 -9.13 21.71 -5.74
CA PHE A 498 -7.72 22.02 -5.89
C PHE A 498 -6.81 20.91 -5.35
N ARG A 499 -7.09 20.35 -4.16
CA ARG A 499 -6.31 19.23 -3.60
C ARG A 499 -6.34 18.00 -4.51
N LYS A 500 -7.50 17.69 -5.10
CA LYS A 500 -7.64 16.62 -6.11
C LYS A 500 -6.82 16.91 -7.37
N HIS A 501 -6.86 18.15 -7.82
CA HIS A 501 -6.05 18.62 -8.95
C HIS A 501 -4.54 18.50 -8.69
N ILE A 502 -4.06 18.67 -7.45
CA ILE A 502 -2.63 18.48 -7.14
C ILE A 502 -2.21 17.00 -7.23
N ILE A 503 -3.07 16.07 -6.81
CA ILE A 503 -2.81 14.63 -6.97
C ILE A 503 -2.77 14.24 -8.45
N ASP A 504 -3.72 14.77 -9.24
CA ASP A 504 -3.74 14.65 -10.71
C ASP A 504 -2.44 15.11 -11.35
N LEU A 505 -2.01 16.35 -11.06
CA LEU A 505 -0.75 16.90 -11.54
C LEU A 505 0.45 16.04 -11.15
N HIS A 506 0.48 15.51 -9.93
CA HIS A 506 1.59 14.68 -9.47
C HIS A 506 1.71 13.42 -10.33
N TYR A 507 0.63 12.67 -10.53
CA TYR A 507 0.66 11.49 -11.41
C TYR A 507 0.95 11.85 -12.88
N ASP A 508 0.48 13.00 -13.35
CA ASP A 508 0.75 13.48 -14.70
C ASP A 508 2.23 13.82 -14.94
N GLU A 509 2.89 14.47 -13.99
CA GLU A 509 4.32 14.74 -14.09
C GLU A 509 5.14 13.44 -14.08
N LEU A 510 4.84 12.52 -13.15
CA LEU A 510 5.54 11.25 -13.06
C LEU A 510 5.39 10.42 -14.34
N SER A 511 4.16 10.29 -14.86
CA SER A 511 3.91 9.53 -16.09
C SER A 511 4.59 10.16 -17.31
N THR A 512 4.57 11.49 -17.41
CA THR A 512 5.26 12.23 -18.47
C THR A 512 6.77 11.97 -18.41
N TRP A 513 7.38 12.08 -17.22
CA TRP A 513 8.82 11.85 -17.05
C TRP A 513 9.23 10.42 -17.38
N VAL A 514 8.40 9.43 -17.02
CA VAL A 514 8.64 8.02 -17.36
C VAL A 514 8.49 7.78 -18.87
N ARG A 515 7.44 8.30 -19.51
CA ARG A 515 7.26 8.22 -20.97
C ARG A 515 8.46 8.80 -21.73
N GLU A 516 9.02 9.92 -21.26
CA GLU A 516 10.22 10.55 -21.84
C GLU A 516 11.46 9.63 -21.86
N THR A 517 11.48 8.55 -21.06
CA THR A 517 12.59 7.56 -21.06
C THR A 517 12.40 6.43 -22.09
N GLY A 518 11.26 6.41 -22.78
CA GLY A 518 10.94 5.40 -23.80
C GLY A 518 10.06 4.25 -23.30
N ILE A 519 9.51 4.32 -22.07
CA ILE A 519 8.46 3.40 -21.62
C ILE A 519 7.14 3.81 -22.28
N PRO A 520 6.42 2.88 -22.93
CA PRO A 520 5.21 3.24 -23.66
C PRO A 520 4.04 3.52 -22.69
N PRO A 521 3.14 4.47 -23.00
CA PRO A 521 2.04 4.86 -22.10
C PRO A 521 1.12 3.71 -21.67
N ASP A 522 0.92 2.68 -22.51
CA ASP A 522 0.12 1.48 -22.19
C ASP A 522 0.73 0.61 -21.08
N ARG A 523 1.95 0.95 -20.65
CA ARG A 523 2.73 0.26 -19.62
C ARG A 523 3.02 1.13 -18.41
N ILE A 524 2.37 2.29 -18.30
CA ILE A 524 2.52 3.22 -17.18
C ILE A 524 1.20 3.26 -16.41
N PHE A 525 1.28 2.98 -15.11
CA PHE A 525 0.11 2.94 -14.22
C PHE A 525 0.35 3.83 -13.00
N SER A 526 -0.69 4.52 -12.52
CA SER A 526 -0.72 5.04 -11.15
C SER A 526 -0.86 3.88 -10.13
N ALA A 527 -0.94 4.19 -8.84
CA ALA A 527 -1.31 3.21 -7.81
C ALA A 527 -2.10 3.89 -6.69
N GLN A 528 -3.30 4.35 -6.99
CA GLN A 528 -4.14 5.02 -6.00
C GLN A 528 -4.93 4.02 -5.16
N GLY A 529 -4.89 4.15 -3.84
CA GLY A 529 -5.77 3.40 -2.94
C GLY A 529 -7.20 3.89 -2.98
N PHE A 530 -8.13 2.96 -3.20
CA PHE A 530 -9.57 3.18 -3.07
C PHE A 530 -10.11 2.28 -1.96
N ILE A 531 -10.32 2.88 -0.80
CA ILE A 531 -10.85 2.22 0.39
C ILE A 531 -12.32 2.59 0.52
N ARG A 532 -13.16 1.62 0.92
CA ARG A 532 -14.56 1.91 1.26
C ARG A 532 -14.59 2.95 2.41
N PRO A 533 -15.25 4.10 2.23
CA PRO A 533 -15.43 5.06 3.32
C PRO A 533 -16.17 4.44 4.50
N ASP A 534 -15.87 4.88 5.73
CA ASP A 534 -16.53 4.39 6.96
C ASP A 534 -18.07 4.44 6.85
N PRO A 535 -18.82 3.56 7.53
CA PRO A 535 -20.27 3.60 7.55
C PRO A 535 -20.83 5.01 7.82
N GLY A 536 -21.77 5.45 6.98
CA GLY A 536 -22.36 6.80 7.05
C GLY A 536 -21.58 7.88 6.29
N ARG A 537 -20.39 7.58 5.76
CA ARG A 537 -19.69 8.44 4.81
C ARG A 537 -20.20 8.23 3.39
N LYS A 538 -20.19 9.31 2.59
CA LYS A 538 -20.52 9.29 1.17
C LYS A 538 -19.40 8.62 0.35
N PRO A 539 -19.67 8.19 -0.89
CA PRO A 539 -18.65 7.62 -1.76
C PRO A 539 -17.47 8.54 -2.02
N PHE A 540 -16.32 7.96 -2.35
CA PHE A 540 -15.17 8.71 -2.84
C PHE A 540 -15.47 9.36 -4.20
N ALA A 541 -14.75 10.44 -4.48
CA ALA A 541 -14.95 11.24 -5.68
C ALA A 541 -14.60 10.46 -6.95
N VAL A 542 -15.49 10.48 -7.95
CA VAL A 542 -15.19 9.99 -9.29
C VAL A 542 -14.50 11.07 -10.12
N ARG A 543 -14.92 12.33 -9.99
CA ARG A 543 -14.41 13.47 -10.78
C ARG A 543 -13.64 14.45 -9.90
N LEU A 544 -12.80 15.28 -10.53
CA LEU A 544 -12.08 16.37 -9.86
C LEU A 544 -13.05 17.39 -9.22
N ASP A 545 -14.13 17.72 -9.94
CA ASP A 545 -15.17 18.67 -9.53
C ASP A 545 -16.30 18.04 -8.69
N SER A 546 -16.22 16.73 -8.39
CA SER A 546 -17.14 16.07 -7.46
C SER A 546 -17.05 16.72 -6.09
N HIS A 547 -18.21 17.04 -5.52
CA HIS A 547 -18.35 17.65 -4.20
C HIS A 547 -19.40 16.92 -3.37
N GLY A 548 -19.39 17.20 -2.08
CA GLY A 548 -20.35 16.65 -1.14
C GLY A 548 -19.87 15.43 -0.37
N GLN A 549 -18.61 14.98 -0.53
CA GLN A 549 -17.95 14.10 0.44
C GLN A 549 -18.10 14.69 1.84
N ASN A 550 -18.58 13.89 2.80
CA ASN A 550 -18.74 14.32 4.20
C ASN A 550 -17.53 13.93 5.07
N TYR A 551 -16.34 13.95 4.46
CA TYR A 551 -15.06 13.65 5.09
C TYR A 551 -13.93 14.24 4.24
N ASP A 552 -12.74 14.33 4.84
CA ASP A 552 -11.52 14.73 4.13
C ASP A 552 -11.09 13.61 3.16
N SER A 553 -11.22 13.82 1.85
CA SER A 553 -10.85 12.81 0.84
C SER A 553 -9.34 12.74 0.59
N SER A 554 -8.55 13.60 1.22
CA SER A 554 -7.09 13.65 1.05
C SER A 554 -6.64 13.92 -0.40
N GLY A 555 -7.49 14.57 -1.19
CA GLY A 555 -7.26 14.85 -2.61
C GLY A 555 -7.54 13.67 -3.54
N VAL A 556 -8.18 12.59 -3.07
CA VAL A 556 -8.39 11.40 -3.90
C VAL A 556 -9.60 11.57 -4.81
N SER A 557 -9.41 11.24 -6.09
CA SER A 557 -10.50 11.02 -7.04
C SER A 557 -10.11 10.00 -8.10
N VAL A 558 -11.08 9.33 -8.71
CA VAL A 558 -10.81 8.39 -9.82
C VAL A 558 -10.19 9.12 -11.01
N GLU A 559 -10.77 10.24 -11.44
CA GLU A 559 -10.27 11.07 -12.54
C GLU A 559 -8.83 11.54 -12.29
N GLY A 560 -8.55 12.14 -11.12
CA GLY A 560 -7.21 12.61 -10.77
C GLY A 560 -6.20 11.51 -10.48
N SER A 561 -6.59 10.24 -10.58
CA SER A 561 -5.68 9.09 -10.48
C SER A 561 -5.36 8.50 -11.86
N ILE A 562 -5.90 9.05 -12.95
CA ILE A 562 -5.65 8.58 -14.31
C ILE A 562 -4.65 9.53 -14.97
N PRO A 563 -3.35 9.19 -14.99
CA PRO A 563 -2.37 10.03 -15.63
C PRO A 563 -2.59 10.11 -17.15
N ARG A 564 -2.34 11.28 -17.74
CA ARG A 564 -2.36 11.58 -19.17
C ARG A 564 -1.54 10.59 -19.99
N ASP A 565 -0.30 10.33 -19.56
CA ASP A 565 0.64 9.42 -20.21
C ASP A 565 0.62 8.02 -19.57
N GLY A 566 -0.53 7.59 -19.05
CA GLY A 566 -0.67 6.26 -18.43
C GLY A 566 -2.11 5.84 -18.19
N HIS A 567 -2.28 4.95 -17.22
CA HIS A 567 -3.52 4.30 -16.87
C HIS A 567 -3.74 4.34 -15.35
N LEU A 568 -4.98 4.18 -14.91
CA LEU A 568 -5.30 3.94 -13.50
C LEU A 568 -4.65 2.62 -13.06
N GLY A 569 -3.80 2.67 -12.05
CA GLY A 569 -3.63 1.52 -11.16
C GLY A 569 -4.35 1.80 -9.86
N ALA A 570 -5.15 0.84 -9.42
CA ALA A 570 -5.95 0.95 -8.22
C ALA A 570 -5.47 -0.06 -7.18
N VAL A 571 -5.26 0.38 -5.94
CA VAL A 571 -5.05 -0.51 -4.79
C VAL A 571 -6.38 -0.64 -4.05
N ILE A 572 -6.90 -1.86 -3.99
CA ILE A 572 -8.27 -2.09 -3.53
C ILE A 572 -8.24 -3.00 -2.30
N TYR A 573 -8.88 -2.55 -1.22
CA TYR A 573 -8.87 -3.22 0.07
C TYR A 573 -10.26 -3.68 0.51
N GLY A 574 -10.31 -4.79 1.26
CA GLY A 574 -11.49 -5.22 2.00
C GLY A 574 -12.75 -5.34 1.14
N GLU A 575 -13.82 -4.66 1.54
CA GLU A 575 -15.11 -4.71 0.85
C GLU A 575 -15.08 -4.07 -0.54
N ALA A 576 -14.17 -3.11 -0.78
CA ALA A 576 -14.00 -2.57 -2.12
C ALA A 576 -13.54 -3.64 -3.11
N ALA A 577 -12.78 -4.64 -2.66
CA ALA A 577 -12.34 -5.76 -3.50
C ALA A 577 -13.50 -6.68 -3.90
N ARG A 578 -14.64 -6.63 -3.18
CA ARG A 578 -15.88 -7.32 -3.56
C ARG A 578 -16.72 -6.56 -4.57
N ASN A 579 -16.28 -5.35 -4.98
CA ASN A 579 -17.03 -4.43 -5.84
C ASN A 579 -18.42 -4.07 -5.29
N ASP A 580 -18.56 -4.15 -3.97
CA ASP A 580 -19.81 -3.91 -3.23
C ASP A 580 -19.68 -2.62 -2.40
N LEU A 581 -19.50 -1.50 -3.11
CA LEU A 581 -19.52 -0.18 -2.51
C LEU A 581 -20.45 0.77 -3.27
N PRO A 582 -21.17 1.64 -2.55
CA PRO A 582 -21.88 2.74 -3.19
C PRO A 582 -20.90 3.67 -3.91
N MET A 583 -21.27 4.10 -5.12
CA MET A 583 -20.52 5.05 -5.96
C MET A 583 -21.31 6.34 -6.16
N GLU A 584 -20.63 7.44 -6.48
CA GLU A 584 -21.30 8.71 -6.86
C GLU A 584 -22.11 8.59 -8.16
N VAL A 585 -21.78 7.59 -8.97
CA VAL A 585 -22.35 7.31 -10.30
C VAL A 585 -23.18 6.02 -10.25
N PRO A 586 -24.13 5.81 -11.17
CA PRO A 586 -24.99 4.61 -11.18
C PRO A 586 -24.27 3.33 -11.65
N HIS A 587 -22.94 3.30 -11.58
CA HIS A 587 -22.09 2.18 -11.98
C HIS A 587 -21.35 1.63 -10.78
N SER A 588 -21.04 0.33 -10.78
CA SER A 588 -20.16 -0.26 -9.77
C SER A 588 -18.74 0.34 -9.87
N MET A 589 -17.93 0.16 -8.83
CA MET A 589 -16.56 0.68 -8.84
C MET A 589 -15.74 0.10 -10.00
N MET A 590 -15.77 -1.22 -10.20
CA MET A 590 -15.03 -1.86 -11.30
C MET A 590 -15.55 -1.41 -12.67
N ALA A 591 -16.86 -1.19 -12.82
CA ALA A 591 -17.42 -0.63 -14.05
C ALA A 591 -17.00 0.85 -14.26
N THR A 592 -16.90 1.63 -13.18
CA THR A 592 -16.42 3.02 -13.23
C THR A 592 -14.94 3.07 -13.64
N PHE A 593 -14.11 2.19 -13.08
CA PHE A 593 -12.69 2.06 -13.46
C PHE A 593 -12.52 1.61 -14.92
N GLY A 594 -13.39 0.73 -15.41
CA GLY A 594 -13.37 0.27 -16.80
C GLY A 594 -13.98 1.26 -17.81
N GLY A 595 -14.94 2.08 -17.38
CA GLY A 595 -15.72 2.99 -18.24
C GLY A 595 -14.97 4.25 -18.68
N GLY A 596 -13.91 4.64 -17.97
CA GLY A 596 -12.98 5.69 -18.42
C GLY A 596 -11.99 5.13 -19.44
N GLN A 597 -12.31 5.22 -20.73
CA GLN A 597 -11.45 4.86 -21.87
C GLN A 597 -10.46 3.68 -21.63
N GLY A 598 -10.90 2.55 -21.08
CA GLY A 598 -10.08 1.32 -21.06
C GLY A 598 -8.71 1.46 -20.40
N ARG A 599 -8.62 2.12 -19.24
CA ARG A 599 -7.33 2.36 -18.56
C ARG A 599 -7.32 2.01 -17.08
N GLY A 600 -7.67 0.79 -16.69
CA GLY A 600 -7.62 0.36 -15.28
C GLY A 600 -6.97 -1.01 -15.07
N VAL A 601 -5.96 -1.08 -14.20
CA VAL A 601 -5.46 -2.34 -13.60
C VAL A 601 -5.77 -2.30 -12.10
N GLY A 602 -6.62 -3.19 -11.62
CA GLY A 602 -6.91 -3.36 -10.20
C GLY A 602 -5.90 -4.31 -9.55
N ARG A 603 -5.29 -3.88 -8.44
CA ARG A 603 -4.41 -4.71 -7.60
C ARG A 603 -5.15 -5.01 -6.29
N VAL A 604 -5.28 -6.29 -5.98
CA VAL A 604 -5.78 -6.77 -4.68
C VAL A 604 -4.56 -7.25 -3.88
N PRO A 605 -4.29 -6.73 -2.68
CA PRO A 605 -3.22 -7.23 -1.83
C PRO A 605 -3.47 -8.70 -1.50
N SER A 606 -2.55 -9.58 -1.87
CA SER A 606 -2.57 -10.98 -1.46
C SER A 606 -1.94 -11.13 -0.07
N SER A 607 -2.57 -10.58 0.97
CA SER A 607 -2.26 -11.04 2.33
C SER A 607 -3.15 -12.24 2.62
N THR A 608 -2.59 -13.44 2.61
CA THR A 608 -3.24 -14.67 3.11
C THR A 608 -3.40 -14.68 4.64
N ARG A 609 -3.32 -13.52 5.31
CA ARG A 609 -3.62 -13.34 6.72
C ARG A 609 -4.78 -12.35 6.87
N PRO A 610 -5.88 -12.72 7.55
CA PRO A 610 -6.86 -11.78 8.05
C PRO A 610 -6.16 -10.73 8.92
N ALA A 611 -6.50 -9.46 8.78
CA ALA A 611 -5.93 -8.34 9.53
C ALA A 611 -6.25 -8.36 11.05
N ALA A 612 -6.80 -9.46 11.58
CA ALA A 612 -7.25 -9.57 12.97
C ALA A 612 -6.26 -10.27 13.92
N ASP A 613 -5.23 -10.97 13.42
CA ASP A 613 -4.36 -11.82 14.25
C ASP A 613 -2.87 -11.40 14.22
N VAL A 614 -2.56 -10.11 14.06
CA VAL A 614 -1.18 -9.59 14.22
C VAL A 614 -0.86 -9.23 15.68
N GLU A 615 -1.83 -9.37 16.59
CA GLU A 615 -1.58 -9.28 18.03
C GLU A 615 -1.13 -10.65 18.58
N ALA A 616 0.15 -10.71 18.97
CA ALA A 616 0.85 -11.81 19.67
C ALA A 616 1.52 -12.90 18.81
N GLU A 617 2.76 -12.65 18.38
CA GLU A 617 3.92 -13.53 18.67
C GLU A 617 5.21 -12.93 18.08
N ALA A 618 6.05 -12.36 18.95
CA ALA A 618 7.46 -12.09 18.65
C ALA A 618 8.30 -12.70 19.77
N ALA A 619 8.65 -13.98 19.62
CA ALA A 619 9.76 -14.59 20.35
C ALA A 619 10.88 -14.88 19.33
N PRO A 620 12.14 -14.47 19.60
CA PRO A 620 13.20 -14.52 18.60
C PRO A 620 13.71 -15.95 18.38
N SER A 621 13.62 -16.44 17.14
CA SER A 621 14.35 -17.63 16.69
C SER A 621 15.85 -17.31 16.61
N ARG A 622 16.63 -17.80 17.57
CA ARG A 622 18.11 -17.81 17.50
C ARG A 622 18.56 -18.90 16.53
N GLY A 623 19.23 -18.51 15.44
CA GLY A 623 19.98 -19.42 14.59
C GLY A 623 21.18 -20.06 15.31
N PRO A 624 21.65 -21.24 14.87
CA PRO A 624 22.60 -22.05 15.61
C PRO A 624 24.03 -21.51 15.50
N THR A 625 24.65 -21.22 16.65
CA THR A 625 26.10 -20.96 16.76
C THR A 625 26.87 -22.27 16.66
N GLY A 626 27.61 -22.47 15.57
CA GLY A 626 28.59 -23.55 15.44
C GLY A 626 29.79 -23.33 16.36
N ARG A 627 29.92 -24.14 17.41
CA ARG A 627 31.14 -24.26 18.22
C ARG A 627 32.08 -25.26 17.57
N ALA A 628 33.15 -24.77 16.94
CA ALA A 628 34.32 -25.58 16.64
C ALA A 628 35.07 -25.92 17.94
N ARG A 629 35.40 -27.20 18.12
CA ARG A 629 36.21 -27.73 19.23
C ARG A 629 37.70 -27.51 18.93
N THR A 630 38.44 -26.97 19.89
CA THR A 630 39.90 -27.00 19.95
C THR A 630 40.36 -28.11 20.91
N PRO A 631 41.47 -28.84 20.66
CA PRO A 631 42.15 -29.68 21.64
C PRO A 631 43.31 -28.94 22.35
N PRO A 632 43.93 -29.50 23.42
CA PRO A 632 44.53 -28.69 24.48
C PRO A 632 46.06 -28.54 24.45
N ALA A 633 46.48 -27.43 25.06
CA ALA A 633 47.67 -27.15 25.89
C ALA A 633 49.10 -27.43 25.38
N THR A 634 49.92 -26.38 25.36
CA THR A 634 51.25 -26.29 26.01
C THR A 634 51.71 -24.82 26.06
N ALA A 635 52.35 -24.44 27.16
CA ALA A 635 52.80 -23.08 27.50
C ALA A 635 54.34 -22.90 27.24
N PRO A 636 54.99 -21.78 27.63
CA PRO A 636 55.68 -20.82 26.74
C PRO A 636 57.24 -20.86 26.96
N PRO A 637 58.13 -19.86 26.65
CA PRO A 637 58.07 -18.43 27.04
C PRO A 637 58.70 -17.38 26.08
N ASP A 638 58.58 -16.10 26.46
CA ASP A 638 59.64 -15.07 26.64
C ASP A 638 59.52 -13.70 25.94
N ARG A 639 59.55 -12.65 26.80
CA ARG A 639 60.15 -11.29 26.69
C ARG A 639 59.50 -10.23 25.79
N ASP A 640 59.50 -8.92 26.09
CA ASP A 640 59.83 -8.10 27.27
C ASP A 640 59.33 -6.67 26.99
N ASP A 641 59.26 -5.87 28.07
CA ASP A 641 59.41 -4.40 28.16
C ASP A 641 58.23 -3.39 28.03
N GLY A 642 57.98 -2.73 29.19
CA GLY A 642 57.85 -1.26 29.35
C GLY A 642 56.44 -0.73 29.61
N LEU A 643 55.90 -0.67 30.84
CA LEU A 643 56.05 0.38 31.89
C LEU A 643 56.04 1.84 31.35
N GLU A 644 55.34 2.86 31.87
CA GLU A 644 54.47 3.05 33.04
C GLU A 644 53.82 4.46 32.99
N ARG A 645 52.59 4.62 33.55
CA ARG A 645 52.06 5.67 34.49
C ARG A 645 52.21 7.20 34.18
N LEU A 646 51.39 8.17 34.62
CA LEU A 646 50.26 8.33 35.56
C LEU A 646 49.59 9.74 35.37
N GLU A 647 48.31 9.83 35.79
CA GLU A 647 47.61 10.94 36.50
C GLU A 647 47.27 12.34 35.89
N ARG A 648 45.98 12.50 35.52
CA ARG A 648 44.87 13.36 36.08
C ARG A 648 45.19 14.61 36.97
N PRO A 649 44.22 15.53 37.27
CA PRO A 649 43.31 16.35 36.43
C PRO A 649 43.13 17.82 37.00
N VAL A 650 42.16 18.62 36.49
CA VAL A 650 41.21 19.54 37.21
C VAL A 650 40.85 20.88 36.48
N ARG A 651 39.55 20.97 36.12
CA ARG A 651 38.53 22.06 36.06
C ARG A 651 38.92 23.57 36.19
N ARG A 652 38.31 24.46 35.37
CA ARG A 652 37.02 25.20 35.60
C ARG A 652 36.77 26.29 34.51
N SER A 653 35.50 26.43 34.09
CA SER A 653 34.89 27.44 33.19
C SER A 653 34.64 28.81 33.89
N PRO A 654 33.76 29.74 33.41
CA PRO A 654 33.44 30.33 32.07
C PRO A 654 33.37 31.90 32.09
N ARG A 655 33.09 32.59 30.96
CA ARG A 655 32.21 33.81 30.83
C ARG A 655 32.18 34.45 29.41
N LEU A 656 30.99 34.87 28.98
CA LEU A 656 30.56 35.72 27.83
C LEU A 656 30.50 37.24 28.26
N PRO A 657 29.99 38.23 27.48
CA PRO A 657 30.04 38.60 26.03
C PRO A 657 30.30 40.13 25.76
N ALA A 658 30.33 40.59 24.49
CA ALA A 658 29.72 41.84 23.92
C ALA A 658 30.44 42.33 22.62
N VAL A 659 29.79 42.42 21.44
CA VAL A 659 29.01 43.52 20.81
C VAL A 659 29.82 44.61 20.02
N HIS A 660 29.43 44.77 18.74
CA HIS A 660 29.38 45.95 17.85
C HIS A 660 30.44 46.29 16.75
N ARG A 661 29.87 46.51 15.55
CA ARG A 661 30.08 47.55 14.51
C ARG A 661 30.86 47.24 13.21
N VAL A 662 30.08 47.30 12.12
CA VAL A 662 30.36 47.68 10.71
C VAL A 662 30.55 49.24 10.69
N PRO A 663 31.25 49.95 9.76
CA PRO A 663 31.15 49.85 8.28
C PRO A 663 32.41 50.15 7.42
N GLU A 664 32.33 49.85 6.11
CA GLU A 664 32.48 50.81 4.97
C GLU A 664 33.01 50.20 3.65
N HIS A 665 32.62 50.92 2.58
CA HIS A 665 32.59 50.62 1.15
C HIS A 665 33.94 50.52 0.42
N GLY A 666 33.90 49.84 -0.74
CA GLY A 666 34.89 49.97 -1.81
C GLY A 666 34.37 49.45 -3.16
N VAL A 667 33.88 50.37 -4.00
CA VAL A 667 33.52 50.16 -5.41
C VAL A 667 34.79 50.09 -6.27
N ARG A 668 34.85 49.19 -7.26
CA ARG A 668 35.52 49.42 -8.56
C ARG A 668 34.92 48.55 -9.68
N VAL A 669 34.57 49.26 -10.76
CA VAL A 669 34.15 48.79 -12.08
C VAL A 669 35.39 48.46 -12.90
N CYS A 670 35.34 47.41 -13.74
CA CYS A 670 35.99 47.36 -15.05
C CYS A 670 35.26 46.38 -15.98
N ASP A 671 35.17 46.82 -17.23
CA ASP A 671 34.37 46.38 -18.37
C ASP A 671 35.23 45.49 -19.29
N ALA A 672 34.67 44.44 -19.89
CA ALA A 672 35.21 43.82 -21.11
C ALA A 672 34.20 42.84 -21.74
N ARG A 673 33.66 43.26 -22.89
CA ARG A 673 32.86 42.48 -23.85
C ARG A 673 33.72 41.44 -24.57
N CYS A 674 33.12 40.32 -24.98
CA CYS A 674 33.31 39.77 -26.34
C CYS A 674 32.14 38.84 -26.73
N HIS A 675 31.69 39.04 -27.98
CA HIS A 675 30.62 38.41 -28.74
C HIS A 675 31.02 37.05 -29.38
N GLY A 676 30.00 36.29 -29.83
CA GLY A 676 30.07 35.41 -31.02
C GLY A 676 29.37 34.06 -30.80
N CYS A 677 28.08 33.89 -31.17
CA CYS A 677 27.57 33.41 -32.48
C CYS A 677 27.64 31.87 -32.60
N GLU A 678 26.73 31.08 -33.16
CA GLU A 678 25.45 31.15 -33.91
C GLU A 678 24.99 29.67 -34.01
N GLY A 679 23.74 29.26 -34.21
CA GLY A 679 22.49 29.94 -34.52
C GLY A 679 21.33 28.93 -34.50
#